data_AF-A0A2S6GL72-F1
#
_entry.id   AF-A0A2S6GL72-F1
#
_cell.length_a   1.000
_cell.length_b   1.000
_cell.length_c   1.000
_cell.angle_alpha   90.00
_cell.angle_beta   90.00
_cell.angle_gamma   90.00
#
_symmetry.space_group_name_H-M   'P 1'
#
loop_
_entity.id
_entity.type
_entity.pdbx_description
1 polymer ?
#
loop_
_entity_poly.entity_id
_entity_poly.type
_entity_poly.pdbx_seq_one_letter_code
_entity_poly.pdbx_strand_id
1 'polypeptide(L)'
;MLTNFSPTDTTPVPPLDYENLRKEGIAWLEKLAGPEWTDFNAHDPGITILEQVCYALTDLSYRINYDMEDLLSREGEDTYDSLYSPQQILTSKPVTLLDLRKLVIDVEGVKNAWIEPVCDPTPPLYYREKQASEAGEKVIGLKPDEGASPLALHGVYRVLIEKSEAEALNKVGGAIVRDVAERLHAQRSLTIDFESIQVLDDQNVQLQTSIEIDTQADPEEVYLGILGKIAAYLSPSPCFYSLEECLAQGKPIEEIFDGPLLDHGFIDSQELIGLKRKKNLYASDLIREIMDVTGVRMVEYVVFKSGDKLNDATFVLDSAKTPKLDIDNSKVTLKKRQLPIQLNSETLVKRYFSNQQNALQRKLVSSSLPRPKGRDRHIERYYSLLLQFPKVYGIGAAGLPSTASEQRRAQAKQLKAYLLLFEQLLANSFSQLAHVKDLFSFRVEQPASYFVASLDDDNVGGLWVDPNNKSRGDSLQKIFAANLVDDTAAQADDWPRKTRFIDHLLARFAEQFTDYSSFFIPGAGQQEPLSPEERLNEQEGFRTQVQLNKLALLRRYNQISSKGTGFNVLAPYGADNRSNLEQNLRLKLGILEDGNEKLFVVEHALLRPMTGDIPQQSSLLSNARSSDPYSLQLSVVLFAADFRSADFKHLVEQIVRDETPAHLIVYIRMDLKDAAYFDATYKHWQQTHLAYRILSDQGILNGSIAQSAAISLRDARDRLIDLLGIATTYPLRDLAIADVSTVAYNMRARIVISNSQQGVNYCLCDDKQQPIPSDVKQPDMKLLADGNGGDLELVTPAIINDRSFSIKATKLNSGLFNFLLQTPIVKVGLDVTLVASIQHGELLVASDTPAANAARIVNYGVKIQVAVEKAQEGVDYQLRTMNDAELSDSVRGNGGTILLETTAVVTEDIDIRIRATKTFEKSEKKATQTDFLTTILPLKVRANPAVGILVAKPIIDYSGTASIKIQSSQASTRYQVLTRSIADHEFIRGAVAGPVLSIAVPKQPTVVLPIPSMTGFAVATDAVQGKGGDLVLTSPNLTVDNFIALQAAKTHLDNNGAQVTSTVNVSQMAAVLVRPDANPALQFKASVADSLLQAPIQVSGGQAGVFYEFTTLGDGKVQGLPVYFHQLDRADNTQNKGLGQLQIGVDMVISPALLPERVKANPNLAGLPPEQPELSADAGIKSDAELSIRAIKAQTRVEVIFKRTVSKLLA
;
A
#
# COMPACT_ATOMS: atom_id res chain seq x y z
N MET A 1 -55.57 -30.40 -25.22
CA MET A 1 -55.45 -31.84 -25.57
C MET A 1 -54.11 -32.08 -26.27
N LEU A 2 -52.98 -31.95 -25.57
CA LEU A 2 -51.66 -32.33 -26.08
C LEU A 2 -50.84 -32.78 -24.87
N THR A 3 -50.97 -34.05 -24.51
CA THR A 3 -50.08 -34.72 -23.55
C THR A 3 -49.72 -36.08 -24.10
N ASN A 4 -48.42 -36.37 -24.04
CA ASN A 4 -47.74 -37.64 -24.31
C ASN A 4 -47.40 -37.91 -25.78
N PHE A 5 -46.20 -37.51 -26.20
CA PHE A 5 -45.43 -38.25 -27.20
C PHE A 5 -44.29 -38.96 -26.50
N SER A 6 -44.26 -40.29 -26.64
CA SER A 6 -43.16 -41.16 -26.22
C SER A 6 -42.12 -41.22 -27.35
N PRO A 7 -40.81 -41.27 -27.10
CA PRO A 7 -39.77 -41.15 -28.13
C PRO A 7 -39.60 -42.36 -29.06
N THR A 8 -40.54 -43.30 -29.06
CA THR A 8 -40.39 -44.63 -29.69
C THR A 8 -41.41 -44.91 -30.80
N ASP A 9 -42.33 -44.00 -31.11
CA ASP A 9 -43.24 -44.16 -32.25
C ASP A 9 -42.63 -43.61 -33.54
N THR A 10 -42.33 -44.49 -34.50
CA THR A 10 -41.81 -44.17 -35.85
C THR A 10 -42.90 -43.70 -36.82
N THR A 11 -44.01 -43.16 -36.34
CA THR A 11 -44.97 -42.45 -37.21
C THR A 11 -44.42 -41.05 -37.50
N PRO A 12 -44.27 -40.64 -38.77
CA PRO A 12 -43.84 -39.28 -39.08
C PRO A 12 -44.78 -38.29 -38.39
N VAL A 13 -44.22 -37.25 -37.78
CA VAL A 13 -44.99 -36.18 -37.15
C VAL A 13 -45.98 -35.65 -38.21
N PRO A 14 -47.30 -35.63 -37.97
CA PRO A 14 -48.33 -35.31 -38.97
C PRO A 14 -48.09 -34.05 -39.87
N PRO A 15 -47.40 -32.99 -39.41
CA PRO A 15 -47.08 -31.80 -40.23
C PRO A 15 -45.92 -31.96 -41.23
N LEU A 16 -45.17 -33.07 -41.22
CA LEU A 16 -44.16 -33.37 -42.24
C LEU A 16 -44.75 -34.07 -43.48
N ASP A 17 -46.01 -34.49 -43.39
CA ASP A 17 -46.75 -35.14 -44.47
C ASP A 17 -47.55 -34.09 -45.26
N TYR A 18 -46.98 -33.66 -46.38
CA TYR A 18 -47.58 -32.70 -47.31
C TYR A 18 -49.00 -33.11 -47.75
N GLU A 19 -49.20 -34.39 -48.08
CA GLU A 19 -50.49 -34.88 -48.58
C GLU A 19 -51.56 -34.83 -47.49
N ASN A 20 -51.17 -35.14 -46.24
CA ASN A 20 -52.06 -35.02 -45.10
C ASN A 20 -52.43 -33.57 -44.81
N LEU A 21 -51.46 -32.63 -44.82
CA LEU A 21 -51.71 -31.20 -44.66
C LEU A 21 -52.63 -30.64 -45.75
N ARG A 22 -52.40 -31.05 -47.01
CA ARG A 22 -53.24 -30.67 -48.15
C ARG A 22 -54.66 -31.19 -48.00
N LYS A 23 -54.82 -32.46 -47.60
CA LYS A 23 -56.13 -33.07 -47.35
C LYS A 23 -56.88 -32.36 -46.22
N GLU A 24 -56.20 -32.01 -45.13
CA GLU A 24 -56.80 -31.25 -44.03
C GLU A 24 -57.20 -29.84 -44.47
N GLY A 25 -56.34 -29.16 -45.25
CA GLY A 25 -56.63 -27.85 -45.83
C GLY A 25 -57.89 -27.86 -46.71
N ILE A 26 -58.03 -28.87 -47.59
CA ILE A 26 -59.23 -29.04 -48.42
C ILE A 26 -60.47 -29.30 -47.54
N ALA A 27 -60.36 -30.15 -46.52
CA ALA A 27 -61.48 -30.39 -45.61
C ALA A 27 -61.93 -29.12 -44.86
N TRP A 28 -61.01 -28.22 -44.51
CA TRP A 28 -61.33 -26.91 -43.95
C TRP A 28 -62.03 -26.00 -44.98
N LEU A 29 -61.56 -25.98 -46.23
CA LEU A 29 -62.21 -25.22 -47.31
C LEU A 29 -63.63 -25.73 -47.60
N GLU A 30 -63.83 -27.06 -47.67
CA GLU A 30 -65.16 -27.67 -47.82
C GLU A 30 -66.10 -27.25 -46.69
N LYS A 31 -65.60 -27.21 -45.46
CA LYS A 31 -66.40 -26.83 -44.29
C LYS A 31 -66.73 -25.34 -44.24
N LEU A 32 -65.78 -24.48 -44.59
CA LEU A 32 -65.92 -23.02 -44.46
C LEU A 32 -66.59 -22.38 -45.68
N ALA A 33 -66.31 -22.91 -46.88
CA ALA A 33 -66.69 -22.30 -48.16
C ALA A 33 -67.46 -23.26 -49.10
N GLY A 34 -67.69 -24.52 -48.71
CA GLY A 34 -68.37 -25.53 -49.54
C GLY A 34 -69.72 -25.13 -50.17
N PRO A 35 -70.54 -24.24 -49.57
CA PRO A 35 -71.73 -23.72 -50.24
C PRO A 35 -71.46 -22.81 -51.46
N GLU A 36 -70.31 -22.15 -51.51
CA GLU A 36 -69.96 -21.16 -52.55
C GLU A 36 -68.83 -21.64 -53.48
N TRP A 37 -67.86 -22.40 -52.95
CA TRP A 37 -66.74 -22.96 -53.70
C TRP A 37 -66.82 -24.49 -53.65
N THR A 38 -67.10 -25.12 -54.79
CA THR A 38 -67.39 -26.57 -54.90
C THR A 38 -66.35 -27.35 -55.70
N ASP A 39 -65.40 -26.66 -56.35
CA ASP A 39 -64.36 -27.27 -57.18
C ASP A 39 -63.00 -27.26 -56.46
N PHE A 40 -62.63 -28.41 -55.90
CA PHE A 40 -61.38 -28.60 -55.17
C PHE A 40 -60.31 -29.37 -55.99
N ASN A 41 -60.38 -29.28 -57.32
CA ASN A 41 -59.43 -29.93 -58.21
C ASN A 41 -58.14 -29.11 -58.40
N ALA A 42 -57.05 -29.77 -58.81
CA ALA A 42 -55.72 -29.17 -58.96
C ALA A 42 -55.59 -28.06 -60.03
N HIS A 43 -56.62 -27.87 -60.87
CA HIS A 43 -56.63 -26.79 -61.86
C HIS A 43 -57.16 -25.46 -61.30
N ASP A 44 -57.84 -25.51 -60.14
CA ASP A 44 -58.36 -24.32 -59.47
C ASP A 44 -57.20 -23.50 -58.85
N PRO A 45 -57.08 -22.20 -59.16
CA PRO A 45 -56.04 -21.36 -58.60
C PRO A 45 -56.01 -21.32 -57.06
N GLY A 46 -57.15 -21.36 -56.39
CA GLY A 46 -57.24 -21.39 -54.94
C GLY A 46 -56.67 -22.68 -54.34
N ILE A 47 -56.85 -23.82 -55.01
CA ILE A 47 -56.19 -25.07 -54.63
C ILE A 47 -54.69 -25.00 -54.85
N THR A 48 -54.23 -24.42 -55.97
CA THR A 48 -52.79 -24.25 -56.19
C THR A 48 -52.13 -23.32 -55.15
N ILE A 49 -52.85 -22.30 -54.65
CA ILE A 49 -52.40 -21.45 -53.54
C ILE A 49 -52.29 -22.26 -52.25
N LEU A 50 -53.32 -23.05 -51.92
CA LEU A 50 -53.31 -23.95 -50.75
C LEU A 50 -52.12 -24.91 -50.82
N GLU A 51 -51.87 -25.51 -51.98
CA GLU A 51 -50.76 -26.42 -52.22
C GLU A 51 -49.39 -25.77 -51.95
N GLN A 52 -49.18 -24.52 -52.37
CA GLN A 52 -47.93 -23.82 -52.04
C GLN A 52 -47.82 -23.55 -50.53
N VAL A 53 -48.91 -23.13 -49.89
CA VAL A 53 -48.92 -22.87 -48.44
C VAL A 53 -48.62 -24.15 -47.66
N CYS A 54 -49.20 -25.28 -48.04
CA CYS A 54 -48.90 -26.58 -47.44
C CYS A 54 -47.42 -26.95 -47.57
N TYR A 55 -46.79 -26.65 -48.71
CA TYR A 55 -45.36 -26.89 -48.90
C TYR A 55 -44.50 -26.00 -47.97
N ALA A 56 -44.82 -24.71 -47.86
CA ALA A 56 -44.12 -23.80 -46.95
C ALA A 56 -44.26 -24.22 -45.47
N LEU A 57 -45.44 -24.70 -45.07
CA LEU A 57 -45.67 -25.26 -43.73
C LEU A 57 -44.88 -26.56 -43.48
N THR A 58 -44.64 -27.35 -44.52
CA THR A 58 -43.81 -28.55 -44.43
C THR A 58 -42.34 -28.20 -44.16
N ASP A 59 -41.81 -27.15 -44.80
CA ASP A 59 -40.46 -26.61 -44.48
C ASP A 59 -40.38 -26.09 -43.04
N LEU A 60 -41.36 -25.30 -42.61
CA LEU A 60 -41.41 -24.83 -41.22
C LEU A 60 -41.40 -26.01 -40.23
N SER A 61 -42.23 -27.01 -40.47
CA SER A 61 -42.32 -28.22 -39.65
C SER A 61 -41.02 -29.04 -39.66
N TYR A 62 -40.32 -29.09 -40.78
CA TYR A 62 -38.99 -29.71 -40.88
C TYR A 62 -37.97 -29.01 -39.97
N ARG A 63 -37.95 -27.68 -39.96
CA ARG A 63 -37.01 -26.91 -39.12
C ARG A 63 -37.35 -26.94 -37.63
N ILE A 64 -38.63 -27.05 -37.27
CA ILE A 64 -39.06 -27.23 -35.86
C ILE A 64 -38.46 -28.52 -35.27
N ASN A 65 -38.21 -29.55 -36.09
CA ASN A 65 -37.69 -30.84 -35.67
C ASN A 65 -36.16 -30.93 -35.67
N TYR A 66 -35.43 -29.81 -35.82
CA TYR A 66 -33.98 -29.82 -35.61
C TYR A 66 -33.62 -30.15 -34.16
N ASP A 67 -32.43 -30.73 -33.97
CA ASP A 67 -31.90 -31.03 -32.64
C ASP A 67 -31.81 -29.75 -31.80
N MET A 68 -32.04 -29.85 -30.49
CA MET A 68 -32.12 -28.69 -29.61
C MET A 68 -30.82 -27.88 -29.61
N GLU A 69 -29.67 -28.55 -29.67
CA GLU A 69 -28.36 -27.89 -29.81
C GLU A 69 -28.28 -27.02 -31.08
N ASP A 70 -28.91 -27.42 -32.18
CA ASP A 70 -28.92 -26.65 -33.43
C ASP A 70 -29.91 -25.47 -33.34
N LEU A 71 -31.07 -25.67 -32.71
CA LEU A 71 -32.06 -24.59 -32.47
C LEU A 71 -31.52 -23.47 -31.57
N LEU A 72 -30.70 -23.82 -30.59
CA LEU A 72 -30.12 -22.86 -29.64
C LEU A 72 -28.81 -22.22 -30.16
N SER A 73 -28.25 -22.73 -31.25
CA SER A 73 -26.94 -22.27 -31.75
C SER A 73 -27.00 -20.93 -32.46
N ARG A 74 -25.86 -20.24 -32.44
CA ARG A 74 -25.57 -19.00 -33.16
C ARG A 74 -24.17 -19.09 -33.75
N GLU A 75 -23.99 -18.53 -34.94
CA GLU A 75 -22.67 -18.46 -35.56
C GLU A 75 -21.66 -17.73 -34.65
N GLY A 76 -20.60 -18.42 -34.25
CA GLY A 76 -19.50 -17.84 -33.47
C GLY A 76 -19.75 -17.65 -31.97
N GLU A 77 -20.92 -18.02 -31.44
CA GLU A 77 -21.23 -17.92 -30.00
C GLU A 77 -21.34 -19.29 -29.31
N ASP A 78 -21.25 -19.31 -27.98
CA ASP A 78 -21.48 -20.53 -27.19
C ASP A 78 -22.98 -20.81 -27.08
N THR A 79 -23.43 -21.93 -27.66
CA THR A 79 -24.81 -22.45 -27.60
C THR A 79 -25.38 -22.50 -26.16
N TYR A 80 -24.52 -22.65 -25.15
CA TYR A 80 -24.90 -22.83 -23.76
C TYR A 80 -24.70 -21.57 -22.92
N ASP A 81 -24.47 -20.39 -23.51
CA ASP A 81 -24.15 -19.17 -22.75
C ASP A 81 -25.32 -18.67 -21.84
N SER A 82 -26.53 -19.19 -22.06
CA SER A 82 -27.72 -19.00 -21.23
C SER A 82 -28.07 -20.22 -20.37
N LEU A 83 -27.10 -21.12 -20.11
CA LEU A 83 -27.26 -22.32 -19.29
C LEU A 83 -26.06 -22.46 -18.35
N TYR A 84 -26.32 -22.62 -17.06
CA TYR A 84 -25.25 -22.88 -16.09
C TYR A 84 -24.71 -24.31 -16.24
N SER A 85 -23.39 -24.44 -16.10
CA SER A 85 -22.75 -25.75 -15.96
C SER A 85 -23.08 -26.40 -14.60
N PRO A 86 -22.98 -27.74 -14.48
CA PRO A 86 -23.13 -28.42 -13.20
C PRO A 86 -22.24 -27.86 -12.10
N GLN A 87 -20.98 -27.53 -12.41
CA GLN A 87 -20.06 -26.90 -11.45
C GLN A 87 -20.55 -25.53 -10.97
N GLN A 88 -21.22 -24.75 -11.81
CA GLN A 88 -21.72 -23.41 -11.43
C GLN A 88 -22.98 -23.47 -10.56
N ILE A 89 -23.78 -24.54 -10.67
CA ILE A 89 -25.12 -24.58 -10.07
C ILE A 89 -25.30 -25.64 -8.97
N LEU A 90 -24.55 -26.74 -9.01
CA LEU A 90 -24.64 -27.81 -8.02
C LEU A 90 -23.73 -27.57 -6.82
N THR A 91 -22.62 -26.83 -6.99
CA THR A 91 -21.78 -26.44 -5.86
C THR A 91 -22.50 -25.43 -4.98
N SER A 92 -22.41 -25.62 -3.67
CA SER A 92 -22.95 -24.69 -2.69
C SER A 92 -21.83 -23.87 -2.04
N LYS A 93 -22.18 -22.84 -1.27
CA LYS A 93 -21.25 -22.22 -0.33
C LYS A 93 -21.11 -23.12 0.90
N PRO A 94 -20.06 -23.00 1.71
CA PRO A 94 -19.91 -23.85 2.89
C PRO A 94 -21.10 -23.66 3.86
N VAL A 95 -21.80 -24.75 4.15
CA VAL A 95 -22.95 -24.78 5.06
C VAL A 95 -22.67 -25.65 6.30
N THR A 96 -21.70 -26.57 6.21
CA THR A 96 -21.27 -27.42 7.31
C THR A 96 -19.84 -27.11 7.75
N LEU A 97 -19.46 -27.58 8.95
CA LEU A 97 -18.07 -27.54 9.41
C LEU A 97 -17.13 -28.37 8.52
N LEU A 98 -17.67 -29.41 7.88
CA LEU A 98 -16.91 -30.23 6.94
C LEU A 98 -16.57 -29.43 5.67
N ASP A 99 -17.49 -28.61 5.18
CA ASP A 99 -17.26 -27.73 4.03
C ASP A 99 -16.20 -26.68 4.34
N LEU A 100 -16.30 -26.04 5.51
CA LEU A 100 -15.26 -25.12 5.99
C LEU A 100 -13.91 -25.82 6.09
N ARG A 101 -13.88 -27.06 6.59
CA ARG A 101 -12.65 -27.88 6.65
C ARG A 101 -12.08 -28.14 5.26
N LYS A 102 -12.91 -28.50 4.27
CA LYS A 102 -12.49 -28.69 2.87
C LYS A 102 -11.86 -27.42 2.29
N LEU A 103 -12.47 -26.26 2.53
CA LEU A 103 -11.93 -24.96 2.10
C LEU A 103 -10.56 -24.65 2.68
N VAL A 104 -10.33 -24.97 3.97
CA VAL A 104 -9.02 -24.75 4.60
C VAL A 104 -7.97 -25.72 4.06
N ILE A 105 -8.33 -26.98 3.86
CA ILE A 105 -7.42 -28.01 3.31
C ILE A 105 -6.98 -27.68 1.88
N ASP A 106 -7.87 -27.06 1.10
CA ASP A 106 -7.59 -26.64 -0.27
C ASP A 106 -6.55 -25.50 -0.36
N VAL A 107 -6.19 -24.84 0.75
CA VAL A 107 -5.17 -23.79 0.78
C VAL A 107 -3.76 -24.37 0.68
N GLU A 108 -2.91 -23.75 -0.14
CA GLU A 108 -1.51 -24.14 -0.31
C GLU A 108 -0.72 -24.06 1.01
N GLY A 109 0.00 -25.12 1.36
CA GLY A 109 0.74 -25.24 2.62
C GLY A 109 -0.05 -25.90 3.77
N VAL A 110 -1.36 -26.11 3.61
CA VAL A 110 -2.19 -26.87 4.55
C VAL A 110 -2.18 -28.35 4.21
N LYS A 111 -1.83 -29.21 5.17
CA LYS A 111 -1.95 -30.66 5.05
C LYS A 111 -3.33 -31.14 5.49
N ASN A 112 -3.76 -30.67 6.66
CA ASN A 112 -5.05 -30.99 7.27
C ASN A 112 -5.51 -29.81 8.13
N ALA A 113 -6.78 -29.79 8.50
CA ALA A 113 -7.34 -28.76 9.37
C ALA A 113 -8.50 -29.28 10.19
N TRP A 114 -8.83 -28.58 11.29
CA TRP A 114 -10.00 -28.84 12.11
C TRP A 114 -10.71 -27.54 12.44
N ILE A 115 -12.04 -27.56 12.31
CA ILE A 115 -12.94 -26.45 12.63
C ILE A 115 -13.72 -26.86 13.87
N GLU A 116 -13.51 -26.16 14.98
CA GLU A 116 -14.09 -26.52 16.27
C GLU A 116 -14.93 -25.36 16.84
N PRO A 117 -16.14 -25.62 17.37
CA PRO A 117 -16.95 -24.58 17.98
C PRO A 117 -16.30 -24.05 19.26
N VAL A 118 -16.41 -22.75 19.48
CA VAL A 118 -15.94 -22.08 20.69
C VAL A 118 -17.07 -22.06 21.71
N CYS A 119 -16.98 -22.92 22.74
CA CYS A 119 -17.97 -22.96 23.82
C CYS A 119 -17.68 -21.93 24.92
N ASP A 120 -16.41 -21.55 25.10
CA ASP A 120 -15.95 -20.58 26.09
C ASP A 120 -15.34 -19.39 25.33
N PRO A 121 -16.12 -18.34 25.04
CA PRO A 121 -15.63 -17.23 24.23
C PRO A 121 -14.55 -16.44 24.97
N THR A 122 -13.66 -15.81 24.20
CA THR A 122 -12.67 -14.86 24.72
C THR A 122 -13.04 -13.43 24.28
N PRO A 123 -13.45 -12.54 25.20
CA PRO A 123 -13.51 -12.71 26.66
C PRO A 123 -14.71 -13.55 27.14
N PRO A 124 -14.63 -14.14 28.35
CA PRO A 124 -15.75 -14.87 28.94
C PRO A 124 -16.92 -13.92 29.19
N LEU A 125 -18.12 -14.34 28.80
CA LEU A 125 -19.34 -13.55 28.89
C LEU A 125 -20.32 -14.16 29.89
N TYR A 126 -21.00 -13.30 30.63
CA TYR A 126 -21.98 -13.70 31.63
C TYR A 126 -23.27 -12.90 31.46
N TYR A 127 -24.41 -13.59 31.54
CA TYR A 127 -25.74 -13.01 31.52
C TYR A 127 -26.32 -13.01 32.93
N ARG A 128 -26.97 -11.92 33.34
CA ARG A 128 -27.73 -11.83 34.60
C ARG A 128 -29.02 -11.05 34.38
N GLU A 129 -30.09 -11.54 35.02
CA GLU A 129 -31.38 -10.85 35.11
C GLU A 129 -31.63 -10.39 36.56
N LYS A 130 -31.77 -9.08 36.79
CA LYS A 130 -32.01 -8.53 38.13
C LYS A 130 -33.46 -8.78 38.57
N GLN A 131 -33.68 -9.18 39.84
CA GLN A 131 -35.04 -9.42 40.35
C GLN A 131 -35.79 -8.12 40.71
N ALA A 132 -36.95 -7.95 40.06
CA ALA A 132 -38.21 -7.25 40.37
C ALA A 132 -38.30 -5.90 41.12
N SER A 133 -37.31 -5.40 41.89
CA SER A 133 -37.45 -4.08 42.53
C SER A 133 -37.07 -2.90 41.61
N GLU A 134 -36.36 -3.17 40.53
CA GLU A 134 -36.07 -2.25 39.42
C GLU A 134 -36.29 -3.06 38.12
N ALA A 135 -37.29 -2.68 37.33
CA ALA A 135 -37.74 -3.30 36.06
C ALA A 135 -36.78 -4.34 35.41
N GLY A 136 -36.77 -5.59 35.89
CA GLY A 136 -36.16 -6.78 35.27
C GLY A 136 -34.95 -6.54 34.35
N GLU A 137 -33.93 -5.80 34.80
CA GLU A 137 -32.82 -5.38 33.94
C GLU A 137 -31.96 -6.58 33.53
N LYS A 138 -31.81 -6.79 32.22
CA LYS A 138 -31.01 -7.85 31.60
C LYS A 138 -29.61 -7.33 31.27
N VAL A 139 -28.59 -7.83 31.96
CA VAL A 139 -27.22 -7.31 31.92
C VAL A 139 -26.28 -8.37 31.36
N ILE A 140 -25.37 -7.96 30.48
CA ILE A 140 -24.26 -8.78 29.99
C ILE A 140 -22.94 -8.13 30.39
N GLY A 141 -22.06 -8.92 31.01
CA GLY A 141 -20.78 -8.44 31.51
C GLY A 141 -19.67 -9.48 31.43
N LEU A 142 -18.47 -9.07 31.83
CA LEU A 142 -17.26 -9.90 31.79
C LEU A 142 -16.95 -10.63 33.10
N LYS A 143 -17.75 -10.40 34.15
CA LYS A 143 -17.55 -10.96 35.49
C LYS A 143 -18.67 -11.93 35.86
N PRO A 144 -18.33 -13.04 36.55
CA PRO A 144 -19.32 -13.93 37.14
C PRO A 144 -19.89 -13.29 38.42
N ASP A 145 -20.69 -12.24 38.25
CA ASP A 145 -21.40 -11.61 39.36
C ASP A 145 -22.41 -12.60 39.99
N GLU A 146 -22.84 -12.33 41.22
CA GLU A 146 -23.88 -13.12 41.90
C GLU A 146 -25.17 -13.18 41.05
N GLY A 147 -25.64 -14.40 40.76
CA GLY A 147 -26.80 -14.67 39.90
C GLY A 147 -26.52 -14.65 38.39
N ALA A 148 -25.27 -14.51 37.94
CA ALA A 148 -24.91 -14.54 36.53
C ALA A 148 -24.60 -15.97 36.02
N SER A 149 -25.03 -16.30 34.81
CA SER A 149 -24.71 -17.57 34.13
C SER A 149 -23.76 -17.35 32.96
N PRO A 150 -22.79 -18.26 32.71
CA PRO A 150 -21.94 -18.19 31.52
C PRO A 150 -22.77 -18.20 30.23
N LEU A 151 -22.35 -17.41 29.26
CA LEU A 151 -22.98 -17.30 27.95
C LEU A 151 -22.14 -18.06 26.93
N ALA A 152 -22.73 -19.13 26.36
CA ALA A 152 -22.12 -19.92 25.30
C ALA A 152 -22.54 -19.39 23.93
N LEU A 153 -21.58 -18.88 23.16
CA LEU A 153 -21.84 -18.37 21.81
C LEU A 153 -21.97 -19.52 20.81
N HIS A 154 -22.89 -19.38 19.86
CA HIS A 154 -23.05 -20.28 18.72
C HIS A 154 -22.63 -19.57 17.44
N GLY A 155 -22.11 -20.33 16.46
CA GLY A 155 -21.61 -19.77 15.21
C GLY A 155 -20.20 -19.18 15.30
N VAL A 156 -19.50 -19.31 16.43
CA VAL A 156 -18.10 -18.89 16.57
C VAL A 156 -17.20 -20.12 16.57
N TYR A 157 -16.16 -20.12 15.72
CA TYR A 157 -15.27 -21.26 15.53
C TYR A 157 -13.80 -20.91 15.71
N ARG A 158 -13.00 -21.90 16.10
CA ARG A 158 -11.55 -21.89 16.02
C ARG A 158 -11.07 -22.80 14.91
N VAL A 159 -10.03 -22.38 14.20
CA VAL A 159 -9.45 -23.08 13.05
C VAL A 159 -8.04 -23.52 13.43
N LEU A 160 -7.84 -24.83 13.49
CA LEU A 160 -6.55 -25.45 13.80
C LEU A 160 -5.96 -26.03 12.51
N ILE A 161 -4.75 -25.63 12.15
CA ILE A 161 -4.12 -25.97 10.88
C ILE A 161 -2.90 -26.85 11.13
N GLU A 162 -2.84 -27.98 10.43
CA GLU A 162 -1.65 -28.80 10.30
C GLU A 162 -0.89 -28.43 9.02
N LYS A 163 0.38 -28.07 9.15
CA LYS A 163 1.22 -27.62 8.04
C LYS A 163 1.73 -28.80 7.21
N SER A 164 1.76 -28.65 5.88
CA SER A 164 2.39 -29.62 4.97
C SER A 164 3.91 -29.48 4.95
N GLU A 165 4.65 -30.55 5.19
CA GLU A 165 6.13 -30.55 5.17
C GLU A 165 6.71 -30.38 3.76
N ALA A 166 6.03 -30.90 2.74
CA ALA A 166 6.48 -30.84 1.36
C ALA A 166 6.35 -29.43 0.75
N GLU A 167 5.33 -28.67 1.17
CA GLU A 167 5.04 -27.31 0.72
C GLU A 167 5.59 -26.23 1.69
N ALA A 168 5.91 -26.61 2.94
CA ALA A 168 6.39 -25.74 4.01
C ALA A 168 7.70 -24.98 3.72
N LEU A 169 8.51 -25.47 2.78
CA LEU A 169 9.79 -24.85 2.40
C LEU A 169 9.62 -23.46 1.77
N ASN A 170 8.42 -23.10 1.30
CA ASN A 170 8.17 -21.87 0.55
C ASN A 170 7.27 -20.84 1.27
N LYS A 171 6.56 -21.20 2.35
CA LYS A 171 5.66 -20.29 3.09
C LYS A 171 5.86 -20.35 4.61
N VAL A 172 6.02 -19.18 5.24
CA VAL A 172 6.08 -18.99 6.70
C VAL A 172 4.67 -19.16 7.30
N GLY A 173 4.55 -19.62 8.55
CA GLY A 173 3.25 -19.89 9.19
C GLY A 173 2.26 -18.71 9.12
N GLY A 174 2.73 -17.47 9.28
CA GLY A 174 1.88 -16.28 9.15
C GLY A 174 1.26 -16.09 7.76
N ALA A 175 1.92 -16.52 6.68
CA ALA A 175 1.34 -16.47 5.33
C ALA A 175 0.20 -17.49 5.17
N ILE A 176 0.32 -18.68 5.77
CA ILE A 176 -0.74 -19.70 5.75
C ILE A 176 -1.97 -19.19 6.51
N VAL A 177 -1.77 -18.59 7.69
CA VAL A 177 -2.87 -18.00 8.47
C VAL A 177 -3.63 -16.96 7.64
N ARG A 178 -2.91 -16.04 6.98
CA ARG A 178 -3.50 -15.02 6.10
C ARG A 178 -4.27 -15.64 4.94
N ASP A 179 -3.64 -16.55 4.18
CA ASP A 179 -4.26 -17.16 2.99
C ASP A 179 -5.52 -17.98 3.38
N VAL A 180 -5.49 -18.66 4.53
CA VAL A 180 -6.66 -19.35 5.10
C VAL A 180 -7.76 -18.36 5.53
N ALA A 181 -7.39 -17.27 6.21
CA ALA A 181 -8.34 -16.23 6.61
C ALA A 181 -9.04 -15.61 5.39
N GLU A 182 -8.28 -15.29 4.33
CA GLU A 182 -8.80 -14.77 3.08
C GLU A 182 -9.81 -15.75 2.44
N ARG A 183 -9.47 -17.05 2.36
CA ARG A 183 -10.37 -18.07 1.78
C ARG A 183 -11.64 -18.26 2.62
N LEU A 184 -11.52 -18.31 3.94
CA LEU A 184 -12.65 -18.48 4.85
C LEU A 184 -13.59 -17.27 4.84
N HIS A 185 -13.04 -16.06 4.95
CA HIS A 185 -13.85 -14.84 4.99
C HIS A 185 -14.50 -14.52 3.65
N ALA A 186 -13.91 -14.92 2.52
CA ALA A 186 -14.54 -14.84 1.20
C ALA A 186 -15.75 -15.79 1.02
N GLN A 187 -15.86 -16.84 1.84
CA GLN A 187 -16.93 -17.85 1.75
C GLN A 187 -17.77 -17.94 3.04
N ARG A 188 -17.63 -16.97 3.95
CA ARG A 188 -18.22 -16.99 5.29
C ARG A 188 -19.74 -17.01 5.24
N SER A 189 -20.37 -17.87 6.02
CA SER A 189 -21.84 -17.88 6.18
C SER A 189 -22.30 -16.76 7.14
N LEU A 190 -23.56 -16.36 7.02
CA LEU A 190 -24.21 -15.38 7.89
C LEU A 190 -24.14 -15.81 9.35
N THR A 191 -23.84 -14.86 10.23
CA THR A 191 -23.73 -15.06 11.69
C THR A 191 -22.67 -16.05 12.13
N ILE A 192 -21.82 -16.53 11.20
CA ILE A 192 -20.62 -17.30 11.51
C ILE A 192 -19.42 -16.37 11.61
N ASP A 193 -18.53 -16.61 12.56
CA ASP A 193 -17.24 -15.92 12.63
C ASP A 193 -16.13 -16.81 13.21
N PHE A 194 -14.88 -16.41 12.95
CA PHE A 194 -13.69 -17.13 13.41
C PHE A 194 -13.02 -16.34 14.53
N GLU A 195 -12.88 -16.97 15.71
CA GLU A 195 -12.20 -16.37 16.86
C GLU A 195 -10.68 -16.44 16.72
N SER A 196 -10.17 -17.59 16.24
CA SER A 196 -8.74 -17.78 16.02
C SER A 196 -8.47 -18.71 14.84
N ILE A 197 -7.42 -18.39 14.09
CA ILE A 197 -6.85 -19.22 13.03
C ILE A 197 -5.39 -19.45 13.39
N GLN A 198 -5.03 -20.71 13.63
CA GLN A 198 -3.76 -21.06 14.27
C GLN A 198 -3.13 -22.26 13.59
N VAL A 199 -1.87 -22.10 13.17
CA VAL A 199 -1.01 -23.19 12.72
C VAL A 199 -0.44 -23.86 13.97
N LEU A 200 -0.67 -25.17 14.10
CA LEU A 200 -0.20 -25.95 15.23
C LEU A 200 1.29 -26.26 15.10
N ASP A 201 1.99 -26.28 16.24
CA ASP A 201 3.40 -26.69 16.29
C ASP A 201 3.54 -28.22 16.17
N ASP A 202 4.67 -28.67 15.64
CA ASP A 202 5.00 -30.10 15.56
C ASP A 202 5.27 -30.69 16.96
N GLN A 203 4.67 -31.85 17.24
CA GLN A 203 5.04 -32.74 18.34
C GLN A 203 5.80 -33.94 17.75
N ASN A 204 7.13 -33.88 17.84
CA ASN A 204 7.99 -34.96 17.37
C ASN A 204 7.77 -36.25 18.17
N VAL A 205 7.43 -37.32 17.47
CA VAL A 205 7.21 -38.68 17.97
C VAL A 205 8.39 -39.54 17.50
N GLN A 206 9.16 -40.03 18.47
CA GLN A 206 10.30 -40.92 18.24
C GLN A 206 9.89 -42.36 18.52
N LEU A 207 10.29 -43.27 17.64
CA LEU A 207 9.94 -44.69 17.71
C LEU A 207 11.18 -45.58 17.72
N GLN A 208 11.12 -46.68 18.47
CA GLN A 208 12.08 -47.77 18.36
C GLN A 208 11.31 -49.07 18.06
N THR A 209 11.65 -49.71 16.94
CA THR A 209 10.97 -50.92 16.45
C THR A 209 11.95 -51.92 15.82
N SER A 210 11.61 -53.20 15.92
CA SER A 210 12.35 -54.33 15.35
C SER A 210 11.38 -55.26 14.62
N ILE A 211 11.66 -55.53 13.34
CA ILE A 211 10.71 -56.15 12.42
C ILE A 211 11.41 -57.26 11.62
N GLU A 212 10.81 -58.45 11.57
CA GLU A 212 11.22 -59.55 10.69
C GLU A 212 10.47 -59.45 9.36
N ILE A 213 11.21 -59.45 8.25
CA ILE A 213 10.66 -59.39 6.89
C ILE A 213 10.82 -60.72 6.16
N ASP A 214 10.02 -60.96 5.12
CA ASP A 214 10.14 -62.14 4.28
C ASP A 214 11.53 -62.20 3.62
N THR A 215 12.06 -63.41 3.49
CA THR A 215 13.31 -63.67 2.78
C THR A 215 13.34 -63.11 1.34
N GLN A 216 12.21 -63.11 0.63
CA GLN A 216 12.10 -62.65 -0.77
C GLN A 216 11.77 -61.15 -0.90
N ALA A 217 11.37 -60.48 0.18
CA ALA A 217 10.99 -59.07 0.12
C ALA A 217 12.22 -58.15 -0.05
N ASP A 218 12.05 -57.05 -0.78
CA ASP A 218 13.05 -55.99 -0.89
C ASP A 218 13.10 -55.19 0.43
N PRO A 219 14.22 -55.20 1.18
CA PRO A 219 14.33 -54.47 2.44
C PRO A 219 14.11 -52.96 2.32
N GLU A 220 14.49 -52.34 1.20
CA GLU A 220 14.37 -50.89 1.01
C GLU A 220 12.92 -50.47 0.79
N GLU A 221 12.19 -51.19 -0.07
CA GLU A 221 10.77 -50.94 -0.33
C GLU A 221 9.91 -51.22 0.92
N VAL A 222 10.22 -52.28 1.67
CA VAL A 222 9.54 -52.56 2.94
C VAL A 222 9.81 -51.46 3.96
N TYR A 223 11.05 -50.97 4.06
CA TYR A 223 11.39 -49.86 4.96
C TYR A 223 10.60 -48.58 4.63
N LEU A 224 10.52 -48.21 3.34
CA LEU A 224 9.75 -47.05 2.89
C LEU A 224 8.25 -47.23 3.13
N GLY A 225 7.72 -48.43 2.90
CA GLY A 225 6.32 -48.78 3.20
C GLY A 225 5.98 -48.66 4.68
N ILE A 226 6.88 -49.10 5.56
CA ILE A 226 6.76 -48.97 7.02
C ILE A 226 6.74 -47.50 7.44
N LEU A 227 7.71 -46.69 6.97
CA LEU A 227 7.74 -45.26 7.26
C LEU A 227 6.45 -44.57 6.80
N GLY A 228 5.97 -44.90 5.59
CA GLY A 228 4.71 -44.37 5.05
C GLY A 228 3.50 -44.71 5.92
N LYS A 229 3.36 -45.99 6.34
CA LYS A 229 2.26 -46.41 7.22
C LYS A 229 2.30 -45.76 8.60
N ILE A 230 3.47 -45.67 9.21
CA ILE A 230 3.65 -45.00 10.50
C ILE A 230 3.29 -43.51 10.37
N ALA A 231 3.83 -42.81 9.38
CA ALA A 231 3.57 -41.40 9.18
C ALA A 231 2.07 -41.12 8.90
N ALA A 232 1.42 -41.91 8.04
CA ALA A 232 -0.01 -41.80 7.76
C ALA A 232 -0.88 -42.12 9.00
N TYR A 233 -0.45 -43.04 9.85
CA TYR A 233 -1.16 -43.35 11.10
C TYR A 233 -1.09 -42.20 12.12
N LEU A 234 0.07 -41.54 12.21
CA LEU A 234 0.29 -40.39 13.10
C LEU A 234 -0.46 -39.17 12.61
N SER A 235 -0.27 -38.83 11.33
CA SER A 235 -0.77 -37.60 10.70
C SER A 235 -1.33 -37.95 9.31
N PRO A 236 -2.62 -38.34 9.23
CA PRO A 236 -3.24 -38.73 7.97
C PRO A 236 -3.52 -37.51 7.07
N SER A 237 -3.27 -37.68 5.78
CA SER A 237 -3.53 -36.67 4.75
C SER A 237 -4.85 -36.95 4.03
N PRO A 238 -5.67 -35.93 3.73
CA PRO A 238 -6.81 -36.05 2.84
C PRO A 238 -6.35 -36.25 1.38
N CYS A 239 -7.08 -37.06 0.62
CA CYS A 239 -6.84 -37.25 -0.81
C CYS A 239 -7.67 -36.29 -1.69
N PHE A 240 -7.06 -35.85 -2.80
CA PHE A 240 -7.71 -35.05 -3.84
C PHE A 240 -7.96 -35.90 -5.10
N TYR A 241 -9.20 -35.91 -5.58
CA TYR A 241 -9.64 -36.65 -6.76
C TYR A 241 -9.96 -35.71 -7.93
N SER A 242 -9.72 -36.17 -9.16
CA SER A 242 -10.22 -35.49 -10.36
C SER A 242 -11.70 -35.83 -10.62
N LEU A 243 -12.37 -35.04 -11.47
CA LEU A 243 -13.75 -35.35 -11.90
C LEU A 243 -13.85 -36.74 -12.54
N GLU A 244 -12.89 -37.09 -13.40
CA GLU A 244 -12.83 -38.38 -14.08
C GLU A 244 -12.67 -39.55 -13.09
N GLU A 245 -11.85 -39.38 -12.05
CA GLU A 245 -11.66 -40.39 -11.01
C GLU A 245 -12.94 -40.60 -10.19
N CYS A 246 -13.62 -39.53 -9.81
CA CYS A 246 -14.90 -39.61 -9.11
C CYS A 246 -15.97 -40.30 -9.96
N LEU A 247 -16.05 -39.99 -11.26
CA LEU A 247 -16.97 -40.66 -12.19
C LEU A 247 -16.61 -42.13 -12.40
N ALA A 248 -15.32 -42.47 -12.50
CA ALA A 248 -14.84 -43.85 -12.61
C ALA A 248 -15.13 -44.68 -11.33
N GLN A 249 -15.20 -44.03 -10.17
CA GLN A 249 -15.67 -44.63 -8.92
C GLN A 249 -17.19 -44.83 -8.87
N GLY A 250 -17.93 -44.40 -9.90
CA GLY A 250 -19.39 -44.54 -9.99
C GLY A 250 -20.17 -43.54 -9.14
N LYS A 251 -19.53 -42.45 -8.69
CA LYS A 251 -20.22 -41.40 -7.92
C LYS A 251 -21.13 -40.59 -8.83
N PRO A 252 -22.38 -40.32 -8.42
CA PRO A 252 -23.29 -39.48 -9.18
C PRO A 252 -22.82 -38.01 -9.14
N ILE A 253 -23.15 -37.23 -10.17
CA ILE A 253 -22.60 -35.89 -10.35
C ILE A 253 -23.03 -34.91 -9.25
N GLU A 254 -24.25 -35.08 -8.75
CA GLU A 254 -24.80 -34.34 -7.64
C GLU A 254 -24.01 -34.56 -6.34
N GLU A 255 -23.46 -35.76 -6.11
CA GLU A 255 -22.63 -36.05 -4.93
C GLU A 255 -21.22 -35.49 -5.09
N ILE A 256 -20.68 -35.50 -6.31
CA ILE A 256 -19.33 -34.98 -6.59
C ILE A 256 -19.26 -33.47 -6.36
N PHE A 257 -20.27 -32.74 -6.82
CA PHE A 257 -20.34 -31.28 -6.66
C PHE A 257 -21.04 -30.85 -5.35
N ASP A 258 -21.34 -31.78 -4.43
CA ASP A 258 -21.92 -31.43 -3.13
C ASP A 258 -20.89 -30.72 -2.24
N GLY A 259 -21.24 -29.51 -1.83
CA GLY A 259 -20.41 -28.63 -1.01
C GLY A 259 -19.66 -27.55 -1.80
N PRO A 260 -18.60 -26.97 -1.21
CA PRO A 260 -17.92 -25.80 -1.75
C PRO A 260 -17.06 -26.13 -2.95
N LEU A 261 -16.98 -25.17 -3.88
CA LEU A 261 -16.03 -25.21 -4.97
C LEU A 261 -14.58 -25.11 -4.44
N LEU A 262 -13.77 -26.11 -4.78
CA LEU A 262 -12.35 -26.19 -4.45
C LEU A 262 -11.49 -25.94 -5.69
N ASP A 263 -10.28 -25.42 -5.47
CA ASP A 263 -9.32 -25.08 -6.51
C ASP A 263 -8.50 -26.31 -6.96
N HIS A 264 -8.38 -27.34 -6.10
CA HIS A 264 -7.51 -28.51 -6.33
C HIS A 264 -8.24 -29.86 -6.44
N GLY A 265 -9.37 -29.94 -7.14
CA GLY A 265 -10.13 -31.17 -7.33
C GLY A 265 -11.19 -31.40 -6.25
N PHE A 266 -11.51 -32.66 -5.95
CA PHE A 266 -12.58 -33.02 -5.01
C PHE A 266 -12.03 -33.77 -3.79
N ILE A 267 -12.59 -33.48 -2.62
CA ILE A 267 -12.30 -34.20 -1.36
C ILE A 267 -13.55 -34.98 -0.96
N ASP A 268 -13.40 -36.29 -0.79
CA ASP A 268 -14.48 -37.16 -0.35
C ASP A 268 -14.89 -36.86 1.10
N SER A 269 -16.19 -36.64 1.31
CA SER A 269 -16.74 -36.30 2.63
C SER A 269 -16.58 -37.43 3.64
N GLN A 270 -16.80 -38.69 3.25
CA GLN A 270 -16.74 -39.84 4.16
C GLN A 270 -15.30 -40.15 4.59
N GLU A 271 -14.37 -40.10 3.64
CA GLU A 271 -12.94 -40.22 3.90
C GLU A 271 -12.48 -39.15 4.91
N LEU A 272 -12.85 -37.89 4.67
CA LEU A 272 -12.47 -36.77 5.53
C LEU A 272 -13.05 -36.87 6.95
N ILE A 273 -14.28 -37.36 7.11
CA ILE A 273 -14.90 -37.63 8.41
C ILE A 273 -14.10 -38.70 9.20
N GLY A 274 -13.53 -39.67 8.50
CA GLY A 274 -12.66 -40.70 9.08
C GLY A 274 -11.34 -40.14 9.65
N LEU A 275 -10.85 -39.02 9.10
CA LEU A 275 -9.58 -38.38 9.50
C LEU A 275 -9.74 -37.55 10.78
N LYS A 276 -9.95 -38.23 11.91
CA LYS A 276 -10.09 -37.60 13.22
C LYS A 276 -8.74 -37.33 13.88
N ARG A 277 -8.66 -36.20 14.60
CA ARG A 277 -7.51 -35.87 15.43
C ARG A 277 -7.41 -36.83 16.62
N LYS A 278 -6.29 -37.54 16.72
CA LYS A 278 -6.06 -38.50 17.81
C LYS A 278 -5.61 -37.79 19.08
N LYS A 279 -6.06 -38.28 20.23
CA LYS A 279 -5.61 -37.82 21.57
C LYS A 279 -4.49 -38.69 22.13
N ASN A 280 -4.47 -39.97 21.76
CA ASN A 280 -3.50 -40.96 22.21
C ASN A 280 -3.05 -41.82 21.03
N LEU A 281 -1.80 -42.27 21.07
CA LEU A 281 -1.25 -43.28 20.17
C LEU A 281 -1.02 -44.57 20.95
N TYR A 282 -1.40 -45.71 20.36
CA TYR A 282 -1.21 -47.03 20.95
C TYR A 282 -0.19 -47.82 20.13
N ALA A 283 0.74 -48.50 20.80
CA ALA A 283 1.73 -49.33 20.13
C ALA A 283 1.08 -50.50 19.36
N SER A 284 -0.01 -51.06 19.90
CA SER A 284 -0.80 -52.12 19.27
C SER A 284 -1.37 -51.74 17.91
N ASP A 285 -1.82 -50.49 17.76
CA ASP A 285 -2.35 -50.01 16.49
C ASP A 285 -1.23 -49.85 15.46
N LEU A 286 -0.08 -49.28 15.84
CA LEU A 286 1.09 -49.20 14.97
C LEU A 286 1.58 -50.59 14.53
N ILE A 287 1.58 -51.57 15.44
CA ILE A 287 1.92 -52.96 15.09
C ILE A 287 1.00 -53.48 13.98
N ARG A 288 -0.32 -53.23 14.08
CA ARG A 288 -1.29 -53.62 13.05
C ARG A 288 -0.98 -52.94 11.71
N GLU A 289 -0.79 -51.62 11.70
CA GLU A 289 -0.50 -50.87 10.47
C GLU A 289 0.82 -51.31 9.81
N ILE A 290 1.84 -51.68 10.60
CA ILE A 290 3.12 -52.19 10.12
C ILE A 290 2.98 -53.61 9.57
N MET A 291 2.19 -54.48 10.23
CA MET A 291 1.94 -55.85 9.76
C MET A 291 1.23 -55.90 8.41
N ASP A 292 0.45 -54.87 8.06
CA ASP A 292 -0.23 -54.73 6.77
C ASP A 292 0.72 -54.37 5.61
N VAL A 293 1.99 -54.06 5.87
CA VAL A 293 2.96 -53.77 4.81
C VAL A 293 3.40 -55.07 4.13
N THR A 294 3.18 -55.16 2.82
CA THR A 294 3.61 -56.31 2.01
C THR A 294 5.10 -56.62 2.20
N GLY A 295 5.40 -57.84 2.65
CA GLY A 295 6.78 -58.28 2.93
C GLY A 295 7.17 -58.26 4.41
N VAL A 296 6.34 -57.72 5.31
CA VAL A 296 6.49 -57.87 6.76
C VAL A 296 5.98 -59.23 7.20
N ARG A 297 6.78 -59.97 7.99
CA ARG A 297 6.43 -61.29 8.53
C ARG A 297 5.99 -61.20 10.00
N MET A 298 6.70 -60.42 10.80
CA MET A 298 6.45 -60.26 12.23
C MET A 298 7.01 -58.93 12.73
N VAL A 299 6.30 -58.28 13.65
CA VAL A 299 6.82 -57.15 14.44
C VAL A 299 7.20 -57.66 15.82
N GLU A 300 8.47 -57.55 16.21
CA GLU A 300 8.95 -58.03 17.51
C GLU A 300 8.52 -57.10 18.65
N TYR A 301 8.66 -55.79 18.45
CA TYR A 301 8.20 -54.77 19.39
C TYR A 301 8.09 -53.40 18.70
N VAL A 302 7.25 -52.53 19.26
CA VAL A 302 7.18 -51.08 18.95
C VAL A 302 7.11 -50.35 20.28
N VAL A 303 8.02 -49.41 20.52
CA VAL A 303 8.01 -48.56 21.71
C VAL A 303 8.14 -47.09 21.32
N PHE A 304 7.45 -46.21 22.04
CA PHE A 304 7.56 -44.77 21.90
C PHE A 304 8.68 -44.25 22.79
N LYS A 305 9.44 -43.27 22.31
CA LYS A 305 10.49 -42.60 23.08
C LYS A 305 10.06 -41.17 23.41
N SER A 306 10.11 -40.81 24.70
CA SER A 306 9.82 -39.46 25.21
C SER A 306 10.95 -39.03 26.15
N GLY A 307 11.85 -38.17 25.67
CA GLY A 307 13.12 -37.89 26.34
C GLY A 307 13.97 -39.16 26.49
N ASP A 308 14.45 -39.45 27.70
CA ASP A 308 15.21 -40.67 28.01
C ASP A 308 14.32 -41.88 28.38
N LYS A 309 12.99 -41.71 28.43
CA LYS A 309 12.06 -42.78 28.85
C LYS A 309 11.44 -43.46 27.63
N LEU A 310 11.44 -44.80 27.64
CA LEU A 310 10.71 -45.64 26.71
C LEU A 310 9.34 -45.97 27.31
N ASN A 311 8.29 -45.82 26.51
CA ASN A 311 6.93 -46.20 26.86
C ASN A 311 6.44 -47.25 25.85
N ASP A 312 6.05 -48.41 26.36
CA ASP A 312 5.73 -49.62 25.59
C ASP A 312 4.25 -49.76 25.25
N ALA A 313 3.37 -48.91 25.79
CA ALA A 313 1.92 -49.04 25.60
C ALA A 313 1.28 -47.83 24.91
N THR A 314 1.41 -46.62 25.49
CA THR A 314 0.62 -45.45 25.07
C THR A 314 1.42 -44.16 25.05
N PHE A 315 1.21 -43.33 24.04
CA PHE A 315 1.77 -41.98 23.95
C PHE A 315 0.65 -40.93 23.89
N VAL A 316 0.63 -40.01 24.86
CA VAL A 316 -0.39 -38.95 24.96
C VAL A 316 0.00 -37.79 24.05
N LEU A 317 -0.92 -37.35 23.20
CA LEU A 317 -0.73 -36.23 22.29
C LEU A 317 -1.17 -34.92 22.92
N ASP A 318 -0.41 -33.87 22.68
CA ASP A 318 -0.74 -32.51 23.07
C ASP A 318 -1.81 -31.96 22.13
N SER A 319 -2.95 -31.56 22.70
CA SER A 319 -4.06 -30.96 21.95
C SER A 319 -3.74 -29.59 21.33
N ALA A 320 -2.59 -29.00 21.63
CA ALA A 320 -2.09 -27.78 20.98
C ALA A 320 -1.07 -28.07 19.86
N LYS A 321 -0.78 -29.34 19.53
CA LYS A 321 0.26 -29.72 18.56
C LYS A 321 -0.19 -30.78 17.55
N THR A 322 0.60 -30.98 16.50
CA THR A 322 0.40 -32.03 15.48
C THR A 322 1.47 -33.12 15.59
N PRO A 323 1.11 -34.40 15.71
CA PRO A 323 2.09 -35.48 15.83
C PRO A 323 2.89 -35.67 14.54
N LYS A 324 4.20 -35.76 14.66
CA LYS A 324 5.12 -35.90 13.53
C LYS A 324 6.11 -37.04 13.77
N LEU A 325 6.37 -37.87 12.77
CA LEU A 325 7.41 -38.88 12.86
C LEU A 325 8.79 -38.21 12.82
N ASP A 326 9.55 -38.33 13.89
CA ASP A 326 10.94 -37.90 13.94
C ASP A 326 11.83 -39.01 13.37
N ILE A 327 11.98 -39.02 12.04
CA ILE A 327 12.68 -40.10 11.32
C ILE A 327 14.15 -40.17 11.72
N ASP A 328 14.81 -39.02 11.90
CA ASP A 328 16.25 -38.93 12.19
C ASP A 328 16.59 -39.50 13.58
N ASN A 329 15.70 -39.35 14.56
CA ASN A 329 15.90 -39.87 15.91
C ASN A 329 15.15 -41.19 16.18
N SER A 330 14.43 -41.73 15.20
CA SER A 330 13.76 -43.02 15.29
C SER A 330 14.68 -44.17 14.87
N LYS A 331 14.52 -45.33 15.51
CA LYS A 331 15.32 -46.53 15.23
C LYS A 331 14.42 -47.67 14.73
N VAL A 332 14.41 -47.86 13.42
CA VAL A 332 13.70 -48.97 12.74
C VAL A 332 14.71 -50.02 12.31
N THR A 333 14.64 -51.22 12.89
CA THR A 333 15.56 -52.33 12.57
C THR A 333 14.83 -53.42 11.79
N LEU A 334 15.31 -53.74 10.59
CA LEU A 334 14.78 -54.87 9.79
C LEU A 334 15.68 -56.10 9.93
N LYS A 335 15.08 -57.29 10.02
CA LYS A 335 15.77 -58.57 10.13
C LYS A 335 15.31 -59.56 9.07
N LYS A 336 16.25 -60.35 8.53
CA LYS A 336 15.97 -61.58 7.74
C LYS A 336 16.57 -62.77 8.45
N ARG A 337 15.76 -63.79 8.77
CA ARG A 337 16.19 -64.99 9.54
C ARG A 337 16.92 -64.60 10.84
N GLN A 338 16.36 -63.64 11.58
CA GLN A 338 16.93 -63.11 12.84
C GLN A 338 18.24 -62.32 12.70
N LEU A 339 18.77 -62.12 11.48
CA LEU A 339 19.97 -61.31 11.23
C LEU A 339 19.57 -59.89 10.84
N PRO A 340 20.11 -58.85 11.50
CA PRO A 340 19.82 -57.46 11.15
C PRO A 340 20.38 -57.10 9.78
N ILE A 341 19.60 -56.34 9.01
CA ILE A 341 19.97 -55.85 7.68
C ILE A 341 20.55 -54.44 7.84
N GLN A 342 21.67 -54.17 7.18
CA GLN A 342 22.20 -52.82 7.08
C GLN A 342 21.51 -52.11 5.92
N LEU A 343 20.85 -51.00 6.23
CA LEU A 343 20.23 -50.10 5.26
C LEU A 343 20.98 -48.79 5.25
N ASN A 344 21.12 -48.16 4.08
CA ASN A 344 21.58 -46.78 4.00
C ASN A 344 20.41 -45.85 4.33
N SER A 345 20.29 -45.49 5.61
CA SER A 345 19.19 -44.67 6.12
C SER A 345 19.12 -43.30 5.43
N GLU A 346 20.25 -42.63 5.18
CA GLU A 346 20.24 -41.29 4.56
C GLU A 346 19.62 -41.28 3.16
N THR A 347 19.94 -42.26 2.32
CA THR A 347 19.36 -42.35 0.96
C THR A 347 17.88 -42.69 1.00
N LEU A 348 17.46 -43.55 1.92
CA LEU A 348 16.06 -43.94 2.06
C LEU A 348 15.20 -42.81 2.62
N VAL A 349 15.71 -42.03 3.57
CA VAL A 349 15.01 -40.85 4.10
C VAL A 349 14.80 -39.81 3.00
N LYS A 350 15.82 -39.54 2.17
CA LYS A 350 15.67 -38.66 0.99
C LYS A 350 14.62 -39.18 0.01
N ARG A 351 14.63 -40.49 -0.28
CA ARG A 351 13.66 -41.13 -1.16
C ARG A 351 12.24 -41.04 -0.58
N TYR A 352 12.07 -41.26 0.71
CA TYR A 352 10.80 -41.08 1.42
C TYR A 352 10.24 -39.67 1.22
N PHE A 353 11.02 -38.62 1.51
CA PHE A 353 10.56 -37.24 1.33
C PHE A 353 10.23 -36.91 -0.13
N SER A 354 11.02 -37.42 -1.09
CA SER A 354 10.69 -37.25 -2.51
C SER A 354 9.39 -37.94 -2.93
N ASN A 355 9.09 -39.13 -2.39
CA ASN A 355 7.84 -39.84 -2.65
C ASN A 355 6.65 -39.10 -2.03
N GLN A 356 6.81 -38.55 -0.83
CA GLN A 356 5.77 -37.73 -0.19
C GLN A 356 5.47 -36.46 -1.00
N GLN A 357 6.50 -35.80 -1.55
CA GLN A 357 6.32 -34.63 -2.39
C GLN A 357 5.57 -34.94 -3.69
N ASN A 358 5.84 -36.08 -4.32
CA ASN A 358 5.11 -36.52 -5.52
C ASN A 358 3.66 -36.96 -5.21
N ALA A 359 3.43 -37.62 -4.07
CA ALA A 359 2.10 -38.07 -3.66
C ALA A 359 1.16 -36.92 -3.29
N LEU A 360 1.69 -35.77 -2.88
CA LEU A 360 0.94 -34.56 -2.54
C LEU A 360 0.65 -33.66 -3.76
N GLN A 361 0.92 -34.11 -5.01
CA GLN A 361 0.59 -33.31 -6.19
C GLN A 361 -0.92 -33.05 -6.27
N ARG A 362 -1.29 -31.81 -5.97
CA ARG A 362 -2.62 -31.26 -6.16
C ARG A 362 -2.98 -31.36 -7.64
N LYS A 363 -4.16 -31.92 -7.94
CA LYS A 363 -4.64 -32.06 -9.31
C LYS A 363 -5.38 -30.79 -9.70
N LEU A 364 -5.01 -30.20 -10.83
CA LEU A 364 -5.77 -29.09 -11.41
C LEU A 364 -7.16 -29.61 -11.81
N VAL A 365 -8.20 -28.83 -11.52
CA VAL A 365 -9.56 -29.15 -11.91
C VAL A 365 -9.67 -29.17 -13.43
N SER A 366 -9.90 -30.34 -14.03
CA SER A 366 -10.49 -30.45 -15.37
C SER A 366 -12.00 -30.29 -15.19
N SER A 367 -12.54 -29.15 -15.63
CA SER A 367 -13.77 -28.56 -15.09
C SER A 367 -15.03 -28.75 -15.93
N SER A 368 -14.99 -29.43 -17.07
CA SER A 368 -16.18 -29.52 -17.91
C SER A 368 -16.47 -30.94 -18.37
N LEU A 369 -17.71 -31.36 -18.07
CA LEU A 369 -18.34 -32.41 -18.83
C LEU A 369 -18.37 -32.00 -20.31
N PRO A 370 -18.14 -32.94 -21.24
CA PRO A 370 -18.26 -32.66 -22.66
C PRO A 370 -19.70 -32.22 -22.98
N ARG A 371 -19.85 -31.02 -23.56
CA ARG A 371 -21.14 -30.52 -24.06
C ARG A 371 -21.28 -30.82 -25.56
N PRO A 372 -22.45 -31.23 -26.05
CA PRO A 372 -22.66 -31.42 -27.48
C PRO A 372 -22.54 -30.09 -28.21
N LYS A 373 -21.86 -30.05 -29.36
CA LYS A 373 -21.73 -28.83 -30.16
C LYS A 373 -22.88 -28.76 -31.17
N GLY A 374 -23.68 -27.69 -31.10
CA GLY A 374 -24.68 -27.40 -32.12
C GLY A 374 -24.08 -26.70 -33.34
N ARG A 375 -24.88 -26.62 -34.40
CA ARG A 375 -24.55 -25.97 -35.68
C ARG A 375 -25.61 -24.93 -35.99
N ASP A 376 -25.20 -23.74 -36.44
CA ASP A 376 -26.16 -22.77 -36.96
C ASP A 376 -26.78 -23.29 -38.27
N ARG A 377 -28.11 -23.43 -38.27
CA ARG A 377 -28.89 -23.91 -39.42
C ARG A 377 -29.54 -22.77 -40.22
N HIS A 378 -29.25 -21.51 -39.87
CA HIS A 378 -29.84 -20.31 -40.50
C HIS A 378 -31.38 -20.37 -40.57
N ILE A 379 -32.00 -20.71 -39.44
CA ILE A 379 -33.44 -21.01 -39.32
C ILE A 379 -34.32 -19.87 -39.81
N GLU A 380 -33.91 -18.61 -39.56
CA GLU A 380 -34.66 -17.40 -39.90
C GLU A 380 -34.86 -17.21 -41.42
N ARG A 381 -34.02 -17.84 -42.24
CA ARG A 381 -34.04 -17.64 -43.69
C ARG A 381 -35.36 -18.14 -44.30
N TYR A 382 -36.25 -17.21 -44.61
CA TYR A 382 -37.51 -17.47 -45.28
C TYR A 382 -37.36 -17.37 -46.80
N TYR A 383 -37.98 -18.31 -47.53
CA TYR A 383 -38.05 -18.27 -48.99
C TYR A 383 -39.49 -17.95 -49.40
N SER A 384 -39.66 -16.87 -50.17
CA SER A 384 -40.98 -16.38 -50.56
C SER A 384 -41.78 -17.44 -51.31
N LEU A 385 -43.05 -17.59 -50.91
CA LEU A 385 -44.05 -18.42 -51.56
C LEU A 385 -44.22 -18.04 -53.04
N LEU A 386 -44.11 -16.75 -53.38
CA LEU A 386 -44.21 -16.24 -54.75
C LEU A 386 -43.26 -16.93 -55.72
N LEU A 387 -42.09 -17.39 -55.25
CA LEU A 387 -41.10 -18.08 -56.08
C LEU A 387 -41.54 -19.48 -56.51
N GLN A 388 -42.47 -20.08 -55.79
CA GLN A 388 -42.92 -21.47 -55.98
C GLN A 388 -44.12 -21.56 -56.94
N PHE A 389 -44.78 -20.43 -57.23
CA PHE A 389 -45.92 -20.40 -58.15
C PHE A 389 -45.52 -20.71 -59.60
N PRO A 390 -46.39 -21.39 -60.37
CA PRO A 390 -46.19 -21.58 -61.80
C PRO A 390 -46.01 -20.26 -62.56
N LYS A 391 -45.10 -20.25 -63.55
CA LYS A 391 -44.73 -19.03 -64.31
C LYS A 391 -45.93 -18.28 -64.93
N VAL A 392 -47.03 -18.98 -65.22
CA VAL A 392 -48.26 -18.39 -65.80
C VAL A 392 -48.89 -17.32 -64.91
N TYR A 393 -48.71 -17.40 -63.59
CA TYR A 393 -49.21 -16.41 -62.64
C TYR A 393 -48.48 -15.06 -62.77
N GLY A 394 -47.23 -15.05 -63.24
CA GLY A 394 -46.44 -13.84 -63.46
C GLY A 394 -46.00 -13.12 -62.17
N ILE A 395 -46.03 -13.83 -61.03
CA ILE A 395 -45.74 -13.26 -59.70
C ILE A 395 -44.37 -13.66 -59.12
N GLY A 396 -43.76 -14.76 -59.58
CA GLY A 396 -42.43 -15.19 -59.14
C GLY A 396 -41.28 -14.46 -59.84
N ALA A 397 -40.04 -14.95 -59.67
CA ALA A 397 -38.82 -14.29 -60.12
C ALA A 397 -38.75 -13.96 -61.63
N ALA A 398 -39.40 -14.76 -62.48
CA ALA A 398 -39.44 -14.50 -63.92
C ALA A 398 -40.31 -13.28 -64.29
N GLY A 399 -41.23 -12.89 -63.41
CA GLY A 399 -42.16 -11.77 -63.61
C GLY A 399 -43.05 -11.90 -64.85
N LEU A 400 -43.61 -10.77 -65.28
CA LEU A 400 -44.33 -10.64 -66.55
C LEU A 400 -43.37 -10.11 -67.62
N PRO A 401 -43.54 -10.49 -68.91
CA PRO A 401 -42.76 -9.92 -69.99
C PRO A 401 -42.99 -8.40 -70.10
N SER A 402 -41.99 -7.67 -70.62
CA SER A 402 -42.07 -6.20 -70.80
C SER A 402 -43.20 -5.77 -71.74
N THR A 403 -43.73 -6.69 -72.55
CA THR A 403 -44.88 -6.49 -73.46
C THR A 403 -46.24 -6.73 -72.81
N ALA A 404 -46.31 -7.15 -71.55
CA ALA A 404 -47.58 -7.39 -70.85
C ALA A 404 -48.38 -6.09 -70.65
N SER A 405 -49.71 -6.17 -70.83
CA SER A 405 -50.61 -5.03 -70.66
C SER A 405 -50.64 -4.49 -69.22
N GLU A 406 -50.97 -3.21 -69.07
CA GLU A 406 -51.11 -2.56 -67.75
C GLU A 406 -52.16 -3.27 -66.87
N GLN A 407 -53.26 -3.75 -67.46
CA GLN A 407 -54.26 -4.54 -66.74
C GLN A 407 -53.66 -5.86 -66.20
N ARG A 408 -52.85 -6.57 -66.99
CA ARG A 408 -52.23 -7.83 -66.53
C ARG A 408 -51.19 -7.58 -65.44
N ARG A 409 -50.45 -6.47 -65.53
CA ARG A 409 -49.53 -6.02 -64.48
C ARG A 409 -50.27 -5.67 -63.19
N ALA A 410 -51.40 -4.98 -63.28
CA ALA A 410 -52.24 -4.65 -62.13
C ALA A 410 -52.82 -5.90 -61.46
N GLN A 411 -53.32 -6.87 -62.23
CA GLN A 411 -53.80 -8.15 -61.71
C GLN A 411 -52.71 -8.96 -61.00
N ALA A 412 -51.50 -9.01 -61.57
CA ALA A 412 -50.37 -9.67 -60.91
C ALA A 412 -50.01 -8.97 -59.59
N LYS A 413 -50.00 -7.63 -59.55
CA LYS A 413 -49.80 -6.87 -58.30
C LYS A 413 -50.92 -7.11 -57.28
N GLN A 414 -52.17 -7.18 -57.72
CA GLN A 414 -53.31 -7.48 -56.85
C GLN A 414 -53.17 -8.88 -56.22
N LEU A 415 -52.77 -9.89 -57.00
CA LEU A 415 -52.52 -11.22 -56.48
C LEU A 415 -51.35 -11.26 -55.50
N LYS A 416 -50.24 -10.58 -55.81
CA LYS A 416 -49.11 -10.46 -54.87
C LYS A 416 -49.55 -9.80 -53.56
N ALA A 417 -50.37 -8.74 -53.63
CA ALA A 417 -50.89 -8.06 -52.45
C ALA A 417 -51.82 -8.97 -51.62
N TYR A 418 -52.61 -9.82 -52.26
CA TYR A 418 -53.41 -10.84 -51.57
C TYR A 418 -52.53 -11.88 -50.86
N LEU A 419 -51.49 -12.38 -51.54
CA LEU A 419 -50.59 -13.40 -50.99
C LEU A 419 -49.65 -12.87 -49.90
N LEU A 420 -49.44 -11.56 -49.83
CA LEU A 420 -48.61 -10.89 -48.84
C LEU A 420 -49.01 -11.20 -47.39
N LEU A 421 -50.30 -11.43 -47.13
CA LEU A 421 -50.79 -11.86 -45.82
C LEU A 421 -50.17 -13.21 -45.41
N PHE A 422 -50.17 -14.18 -46.32
CA PHE A 422 -49.60 -15.51 -46.09
C PHE A 422 -48.07 -15.44 -46.00
N GLU A 423 -47.44 -14.64 -46.86
CA GLU A 423 -45.98 -14.40 -46.84
C GLU A 423 -45.53 -13.89 -45.47
N GLN A 424 -46.19 -12.86 -44.93
CA GLN A 424 -45.81 -12.27 -43.66
C GLN A 424 -46.06 -13.20 -42.47
N LEU A 425 -47.18 -13.95 -42.46
CA LEU A 425 -47.47 -14.93 -41.41
C LEU A 425 -46.44 -16.06 -41.37
N LEU A 426 -46.04 -16.57 -42.54
CA LEU A 426 -45.01 -17.60 -42.66
C LEU A 426 -43.65 -17.03 -42.24
N ALA A 427 -43.24 -15.88 -42.78
CA ALA A 427 -41.97 -15.25 -42.45
C ALA A 427 -41.84 -14.95 -40.94
N ASN A 428 -42.90 -14.44 -40.30
CA ASN A 428 -42.95 -14.25 -38.85
C ASN A 428 -42.84 -15.58 -38.10
N SER A 429 -43.40 -16.67 -38.61
CA SER A 429 -43.28 -18.00 -37.98
C SER A 429 -41.84 -18.54 -38.03
N PHE A 430 -41.11 -18.34 -39.14
CA PHE A 430 -39.69 -18.69 -39.22
C PHE A 430 -38.83 -17.81 -38.32
N SER A 431 -39.10 -16.50 -38.24
CA SER A 431 -38.42 -15.59 -37.33
C SER A 431 -38.70 -15.97 -35.87
N GLN A 432 -39.94 -16.25 -35.51
CA GLN A 432 -40.31 -16.71 -34.18
C GLN A 432 -39.57 -17.99 -33.77
N LEU A 433 -39.40 -18.96 -34.69
CA LEU A 433 -38.63 -20.18 -34.45
C LEU A 433 -37.14 -19.89 -34.27
N ALA A 434 -36.57 -19.03 -35.12
CA ALA A 434 -35.16 -18.65 -35.05
C ALA A 434 -34.78 -17.95 -33.74
N HIS A 435 -35.74 -17.22 -33.14
CA HIS A 435 -35.59 -16.49 -31.89
C HIS A 435 -36.06 -17.25 -30.65
N VAL A 436 -36.36 -18.55 -30.74
CA VAL A 436 -36.62 -19.39 -29.54
C VAL A 436 -35.44 -19.32 -28.56
N LYS A 437 -34.21 -19.28 -29.06
CA LYS A 437 -33.00 -19.08 -28.26
C LYS A 437 -33.00 -17.77 -27.47
N ASP A 438 -33.61 -16.71 -28.00
CA ASP A 438 -33.73 -15.41 -27.33
C ASP A 438 -34.79 -15.43 -26.23
N LEU A 439 -35.91 -16.13 -26.46
CA LEU A 439 -36.99 -16.28 -25.47
C LEU A 439 -36.56 -17.02 -24.21
N PHE A 440 -35.69 -18.03 -24.36
CA PHE A 440 -35.14 -18.80 -23.25
C PHE A 440 -33.76 -18.32 -22.80
N SER A 441 -33.32 -17.15 -23.28
CA SER A 441 -32.10 -16.51 -22.84
C SER A 441 -32.37 -15.51 -21.72
N PHE A 442 -31.57 -15.57 -20.66
CA PHE A 442 -31.52 -14.49 -19.67
C PHE A 442 -30.46 -13.43 -20.02
N ARG A 443 -29.75 -13.53 -21.15
CA ARG A 443 -28.71 -12.56 -21.58
C ARG A 443 -29.27 -11.38 -22.37
N VAL A 444 -30.45 -11.54 -22.97
CA VAL A 444 -31.15 -10.46 -23.68
C VAL A 444 -31.83 -9.54 -22.65
N GLU A 445 -31.55 -8.23 -22.69
CA GLU A 445 -32.08 -7.28 -21.71
C GLU A 445 -33.55 -6.93 -21.92
N GLN A 446 -33.98 -6.86 -23.18
CA GLN A 446 -35.38 -6.61 -23.55
C GLN A 446 -35.80 -7.56 -24.67
N PRO A 447 -36.00 -8.86 -24.39
CA PRO A 447 -36.45 -9.77 -25.43
C PRO A 447 -37.84 -9.33 -25.89
N ALA A 448 -38.01 -9.16 -27.20
CA ALA A 448 -39.35 -9.18 -27.79
C ALA A 448 -39.92 -10.60 -27.59
N SER A 449 -41.22 -10.74 -27.33
CA SER A 449 -41.82 -12.09 -27.25
C SER A 449 -42.39 -12.57 -28.59
N TYR A 450 -42.63 -11.61 -29.49
CA TYR A 450 -43.03 -11.79 -30.88
C TYR A 450 -41.96 -11.20 -31.79
N PHE A 451 -41.60 -11.96 -32.82
CA PHE A 451 -40.59 -11.55 -33.79
C PHE A 451 -41.20 -11.39 -35.18
N VAL A 452 -40.78 -10.33 -35.87
CA VAL A 452 -41.32 -9.94 -37.16
C VAL A 452 -40.18 -9.95 -38.18
N ALA A 453 -40.35 -10.72 -39.24
CA ALA A 453 -39.40 -10.76 -40.34
C ALA A 453 -39.64 -9.61 -41.32
N SER A 454 -38.56 -8.99 -41.80
CA SER A 454 -38.65 -8.05 -42.93
C SER A 454 -38.74 -8.81 -44.25
N LEU A 455 -39.73 -8.47 -45.09
CA LEU A 455 -39.90 -9.01 -46.44
C LEU A 455 -39.24 -8.11 -47.50
N ASP A 456 -37.91 -7.99 -47.45
CA ASP A 456 -37.12 -7.10 -48.33
C ASP A 456 -36.65 -7.75 -49.64
N ASP A 457 -37.20 -8.91 -50.02
CA ASP A 457 -36.89 -9.59 -51.29
C ASP A 457 -37.36 -8.74 -52.49
N ASP A 458 -36.53 -8.60 -53.53
CA ASP A 458 -36.83 -7.89 -54.78
C ASP A 458 -38.18 -8.31 -55.42
N ASN A 459 -38.64 -9.55 -55.17
CA ASN A 459 -39.89 -10.09 -55.69
C ASN A 459 -41.15 -9.61 -54.95
N VAL A 460 -41.00 -9.17 -53.69
CA VAL A 460 -42.05 -8.65 -52.81
C VAL A 460 -41.93 -7.12 -52.67
N GLY A 461 -40.71 -6.59 -52.60
CA GLY A 461 -40.38 -5.18 -52.37
C GLY A 461 -41.04 -4.20 -53.34
N GLY A 462 -41.30 -4.60 -54.58
CA GLY A 462 -41.98 -3.78 -55.59
C GLY A 462 -43.45 -3.41 -55.29
N LEU A 463 -44.06 -3.97 -54.24
CA LEU A 463 -45.40 -3.61 -53.74
C LEU A 463 -45.38 -2.42 -52.78
N TRP A 464 -44.28 -2.22 -52.06
CA TRP A 464 -44.13 -1.20 -51.01
C TRP A 464 -43.60 0.12 -51.55
N VAL A 465 -43.10 0.15 -52.78
CA VAL A 465 -42.52 1.36 -53.40
C VAL A 465 -43.63 2.36 -53.76
N ASP A 466 -43.75 3.44 -52.99
CA ASP A 466 -44.36 4.68 -53.47
C ASP A 466 -43.34 5.36 -54.42
N PRO A 467 -43.65 5.49 -55.73
CA PRO A 467 -42.74 6.11 -56.70
C PRO A 467 -42.34 7.54 -56.35
N ASN A 468 -43.10 8.20 -55.48
CA ASN A 468 -42.91 9.60 -55.09
C ASN A 468 -42.34 9.77 -53.67
N ASN A 469 -42.26 8.72 -52.84
CA ASN A 469 -41.70 8.80 -51.48
C ASN A 469 -41.28 7.44 -50.90
N LYS A 470 -39.99 7.10 -51.02
CA LYS A 470 -39.41 5.85 -50.51
C LYS A 470 -39.62 5.65 -48.99
N SER A 471 -39.54 6.72 -48.20
CA SER A 471 -39.73 6.69 -46.74
C SER A 471 -41.16 6.29 -46.34
N ARG A 472 -42.17 6.63 -47.16
CA ARG A 472 -43.56 6.23 -46.95
C ARG A 472 -43.77 4.73 -47.21
N GLY A 473 -43.08 4.18 -48.20
CA GLY A 473 -43.09 2.75 -48.52
C GLY A 473 -42.56 1.89 -47.39
N ASP A 474 -41.37 2.24 -46.89
CA ASP A 474 -40.73 1.57 -45.74
C ASP A 474 -41.60 1.68 -44.47
N SER A 475 -42.30 2.80 -44.29
CA SER A 475 -43.23 3.01 -43.17
C SER A 475 -44.48 2.12 -43.28
N LEU A 476 -45.03 1.94 -44.48
CA LEU A 476 -46.21 1.09 -44.71
C LEU A 476 -45.90 -0.39 -44.52
N GLN A 477 -44.73 -0.83 -44.97
CA GLN A 477 -44.26 -2.20 -44.74
C GLN A 477 -44.12 -2.48 -43.24
N LYS A 478 -43.51 -1.57 -42.49
CA LYS A 478 -43.40 -1.67 -41.02
C LYS A 478 -44.77 -1.67 -40.34
N ILE A 479 -45.69 -0.81 -40.75
CA ILE A 479 -47.05 -0.75 -40.21
C ILE A 479 -47.82 -2.05 -40.51
N PHE A 480 -47.73 -2.59 -41.72
CA PHE A 480 -48.40 -3.84 -42.08
C PHE A 480 -47.85 -5.05 -41.33
N ALA A 481 -46.52 -5.14 -41.23
CA ALA A 481 -45.85 -6.20 -40.50
C ALA A 481 -46.13 -6.12 -38.98
N ALA A 482 -46.21 -4.91 -38.42
CA ALA A 482 -46.65 -4.66 -37.04
C ALA A 482 -48.11 -5.09 -36.85
N ASN A 483 -49.05 -4.56 -37.66
CA ASN A 483 -50.50 -4.84 -37.61
C ASN A 483 -50.88 -6.33 -37.66
N LEU A 484 -50.10 -7.16 -38.33
CA LEU A 484 -50.33 -8.61 -38.41
C LEU A 484 -49.92 -9.38 -37.15
N VAL A 485 -49.08 -8.78 -36.32
CA VAL A 485 -48.84 -9.22 -34.93
C VAL A 485 -49.76 -8.47 -33.96
N ASP A 486 -50.25 -7.29 -34.36
CA ASP A 486 -50.86 -6.26 -33.51
C ASP A 486 -52.38 -6.31 -33.30
N ASP A 487 -53.16 -7.17 -33.96
CA ASP A 487 -54.64 -7.20 -33.75
C ASP A 487 -55.04 -7.67 -32.32
N THR A 488 -54.05 -8.00 -31.48
CA THR A 488 -54.20 -8.06 -30.01
C THR A 488 -53.10 -7.33 -29.22
N ALA A 489 -52.03 -6.80 -29.84
CA ALA A 489 -50.83 -6.35 -29.14
C ALA A 489 -50.59 -4.83 -29.11
N ALA A 490 -51.13 -4.03 -30.05
CA ALA A 490 -51.00 -2.57 -30.03
C ALA A 490 -51.78 -1.89 -28.88
N GLN A 491 -52.62 -2.66 -28.17
CA GLN A 491 -53.29 -2.25 -26.93
C GLN A 491 -53.00 -3.17 -25.73
N ALA A 492 -52.19 -4.23 -25.90
CA ALA A 492 -51.89 -5.16 -24.82
C ALA A 492 -50.38 -5.38 -24.69
N ASP A 493 -49.79 -4.62 -23.76
CA ASP A 493 -48.76 -5.06 -22.83
C ASP A 493 -48.21 -6.49 -23.13
N ASP A 494 -47.11 -6.62 -23.89
CA ASP A 494 -46.42 -7.91 -24.14
C ASP A 494 -45.79 -8.48 -22.85
N TRP A 495 -45.82 -7.68 -21.78
CA TRP A 495 -45.28 -7.96 -20.47
C TRP A 495 -45.74 -9.30 -19.86
N PRO A 496 -47.03 -9.72 -19.86
CA PRO A 496 -47.44 -10.99 -19.27
C PRO A 496 -46.82 -12.20 -19.98
N ARG A 497 -46.57 -12.10 -21.29
CA ARG A 497 -45.93 -13.19 -22.05
C ARG A 497 -44.44 -13.25 -21.76
N LYS A 498 -43.73 -12.12 -21.78
CA LYS A 498 -42.31 -12.04 -21.41
C LYS A 498 -42.08 -12.54 -19.99
N THR A 499 -42.88 -12.07 -19.04
CA THR A 499 -42.79 -12.45 -17.63
C THR A 499 -42.99 -13.97 -17.44
N ARG A 500 -43.89 -14.62 -18.19
CA ARG A 500 -44.05 -16.09 -18.13
C ARG A 500 -42.80 -16.87 -18.56
N PHE A 501 -42.07 -16.41 -19.57
CA PHE A 501 -40.80 -17.06 -19.97
C PHE A 501 -39.74 -16.92 -18.88
N ILE A 502 -39.60 -15.71 -18.32
CA ILE A 502 -38.65 -15.44 -17.24
C ILE A 502 -39.01 -16.25 -15.98
N ASP A 503 -40.30 -16.30 -15.61
CA ASP A 503 -40.78 -17.09 -14.48
C ASP A 503 -40.58 -18.59 -14.70
N HIS A 504 -40.73 -19.07 -15.94
CA HIS A 504 -40.39 -20.45 -16.29
C HIS A 504 -38.89 -20.74 -16.08
N LEU A 505 -38.00 -19.82 -16.45
CA LEU A 505 -36.56 -19.96 -16.22
C LEU A 505 -36.23 -19.94 -14.71
N LEU A 506 -36.86 -19.04 -13.95
CA LEU A 506 -36.71 -18.98 -12.48
C LEU A 506 -37.19 -20.27 -11.81
N ALA A 507 -38.30 -20.84 -12.28
CA ALA A 507 -38.87 -22.08 -11.74
C ALA A 507 -37.93 -23.29 -11.86
N ARG A 508 -36.99 -23.29 -12.83
CA ARG A 508 -35.97 -24.34 -12.95
C ARG A 508 -35.03 -24.38 -11.74
N PHE A 509 -34.92 -23.27 -11.02
CA PHE A 509 -34.15 -23.13 -9.79
C PHE A 509 -35.04 -23.12 -8.54
N ALA A 510 -36.31 -23.52 -8.68
CA ALA A 510 -37.32 -23.42 -7.61
C ALA A 510 -37.51 -22.00 -7.06
N GLU A 511 -37.20 -20.97 -7.84
CA GLU A 511 -37.40 -19.58 -7.44
C GLU A 511 -38.79 -19.07 -7.83
N GLN A 512 -39.37 -18.28 -6.92
CA GLN A 512 -40.56 -17.48 -7.15
C GLN A 512 -40.22 -16.01 -6.92
N PHE A 513 -40.75 -15.15 -7.79
CA PHE A 513 -40.49 -13.72 -7.75
C PHE A 513 -41.81 -12.95 -7.72
N THR A 514 -42.11 -12.39 -6.55
CA THR A 514 -43.33 -11.60 -6.33
C THR A 514 -43.29 -10.33 -7.17
N ASP A 515 -44.37 -10.05 -7.89
CA ASP A 515 -44.51 -8.80 -8.62
C ASP A 515 -44.83 -7.65 -7.65
N TYR A 516 -43.77 -6.94 -7.23
CA TYR A 516 -43.90 -5.81 -6.32
C TYR A 516 -44.44 -4.54 -7.01
N SER A 517 -44.60 -4.51 -8.34
CA SER A 517 -45.11 -3.33 -9.05
C SER A 517 -46.52 -2.94 -8.61
N SER A 518 -47.32 -3.91 -8.15
CA SER A 518 -48.69 -3.69 -7.66
C SER A 518 -48.75 -2.97 -6.30
N PHE A 519 -47.64 -2.91 -5.56
CA PHE A 519 -47.56 -2.26 -4.25
C PHE A 519 -46.97 -0.84 -4.33
N PHE A 520 -46.49 -0.45 -5.52
CA PHE A 520 -45.96 0.89 -5.78
C PHE A 520 -47.11 1.87 -6.07
N ILE A 521 -47.04 3.09 -5.52
CA ILE A 521 -48.02 4.14 -5.75
C ILE A 521 -47.39 5.23 -6.62
N PRO A 522 -47.79 5.39 -7.90
CA PRO A 522 -47.26 6.45 -8.78
C PRO A 522 -47.38 7.85 -8.15
N GLY A 523 -46.29 8.61 -8.17
CA GLY A 523 -46.21 9.96 -7.57
C GLY A 523 -46.05 9.98 -6.04
N ALA A 524 -45.76 8.85 -5.39
CA ALA A 524 -45.48 8.83 -3.96
C ALA A 524 -44.29 9.75 -3.59
N GLY A 525 -44.51 10.67 -2.64
CA GLY A 525 -43.51 11.63 -2.19
C GLY A 525 -43.40 12.93 -3.02
N GLN A 526 -44.16 13.08 -4.12
CA GLN A 526 -44.22 14.32 -4.89
C GLN A 526 -45.27 15.29 -4.31
N GLN A 527 -45.03 16.61 -4.45
CA GLN A 527 -45.91 17.66 -3.93
C GLN A 527 -47.16 17.91 -4.80
N GLU A 528 -47.08 17.62 -6.10
CA GLU A 528 -48.19 17.73 -7.04
C GLU A 528 -48.59 16.35 -7.59
N PRO A 529 -49.88 16.08 -7.80
CA PRO A 529 -50.33 14.83 -8.37
C PRO A 529 -49.93 14.74 -9.86
N LEU A 530 -49.29 13.64 -10.22
CA LEU A 530 -48.91 13.33 -11.61
C LEU A 530 -50.12 13.31 -12.54
N SER A 531 -49.94 13.79 -13.77
CA SER A 531 -50.93 13.67 -14.83
C SER A 531 -51.23 12.20 -15.17
N PRO A 532 -52.38 11.88 -15.80
CA PRO A 532 -52.69 10.51 -16.20
C PRO A 532 -51.62 9.86 -17.09
N GLU A 533 -50.97 10.63 -17.96
CA GLU A 533 -49.88 10.16 -18.82
C GLU A 533 -48.61 9.87 -18.02
N GLU A 534 -48.22 10.77 -17.11
CA GLU A 534 -47.04 10.56 -16.25
C GLU A 534 -47.22 9.36 -15.32
N ARG A 535 -48.43 9.15 -14.76
CA ARG A 535 -48.74 7.98 -13.94
C ARG A 535 -48.61 6.67 -14.71
N LEU A 536 -49.07 6.66 -15.96
CA LEU A 536 -48.97 5.48 -16.82
C LEU A 536 -47.50 5.18 -17.15
N ASN A 537 -46.73 6.20 -17.54
CA ASN A 537 -45.30 6.08 -17.82
C ASN A 537 -44.51 5.58 -16.60
N GLU A 538 -44.82 6.07 -15.40
CA GLU A 538 -44.18 5.62 -14.17
C GLU A 538 -44.50 4.14 -13.90
N GLN A 539 -45.77 3.73 -14.04
CA GLN A 539 -46.21 2.36 -13.86
C GLN A 539 -45.54 1.38 -14.85
N GLU A 540 -45.39 1.78 -16.12
CA GLU A 540 -44.63 1.03 -17.13
C GLU A 540 -43.14 0.94 -16.81
N GLY A 541 -42.56 2.03 -16.27
CA GLY A 541 -41.20 2.04 -15.74
C GLY A 541 -40.97 1.00 -14.65
N PHE A 542 -41.88 0.89 -13.67
CA PHE A 542 -41.79 -0.11 -12.61
C PHE A 542 -41.90 -1.54 -13.13
N ARG A 543 -42.83 -1.81 -14.05
CA ARG A 543 -42.98 -3.12 -14.69
C ARG A 543 -41.73 -3.56 -15.44
N THR A 544 -41.09 -2.62 -16.13
CA THR A 544 -39.80 -2.83 -16.80
C THR A 544 -38.71 -3.14 -15.76
N GLN A 545 -38.67 -2.40 -14.66
CA GLN A 545 -37.70 -2.64 -13.59
C GLN A 545 -37.86 -4.01 -12.93
N VAL A 546 -39.09 -4.49 -12.70
CA VAL A 546 -39.35 -5.84 -12.18
C VAL A 546 -38.75 -6.90 -13.12
N GLN A 547 -38.92 -6.76 -14.44
CA GLN A 547 -38.35 -7.68 -15.41
C GLN A 547 -36.82 -7.66 -15.39
N LEU A 548 -36.21 -6.48 -15.36
CA LEU A 548 -34.76 -6.33 -15.25
C LEU A 548 -34.23 -6.98 -13.96
N ASN A 549 -34.93 -6.85 -12.84
CA ASN A 549 -34.54 -7.47 -11.58
C ASN A 549 -34.68 -9.00 -11.60
N LYS A 550 -35.73 -9.55 -12.25
CA LYS A 550 -35.85 -11.00 -12.47
C LYS A 550 -34.71 -11.54 -13.35
N LEU A 551 -34.36 -10.84 -14.43
CA LEU A 551 -33.22 -11.20 -15.29
C LEU A 551 -31.89 -11.07 -14.55
N ALA A 552 -31.71 -10.03 -13.73
CA ALA A 552 -30.52 -9.85 -12.89
C ALA A 552 -30.37 -11.01 -11.88
N LEU A 553 -31.47 -11.46 -11.27
CA LEU A 553 -31.48 -12.64 -10.40
C LEU A 553 -31.03 -13.89 -11.17
N LEU A 554 -31.60 -14.14 -12.37
CA LEU A 554 -31.21 -15.28 -13.22
C LEU A 554 -29.73 -15.24 -13.62
N ARG A 555 -29.22 -14.08 -14.04
CA ARG A 555 -27.82 -13.88 -14.48
C ARG A 555 -26.79 -14.05 -13.36
N ARG A 556 -27.20 -13.82 -12.11
CA ARG A 556 -26.33 -13.88 -10.93
C ARG A 556 -26.63 -15.09 -10.06
N TYR A 557 -27.51 -15.99 -10.48
CA TYR A 557 -28.05 -17.05 -9.63
C TYR A 557 -26.95 -17.95 -9.05
N ASN A 558 -25.92 -18.29 -9.83
CA ASN A 558 -24.76 -19.04 -9.34
C ASN A 558 -23.99 -18.34 -8.20
N GLN A 559 -24.05 -17.01 -8.13
CA GLN A 559 -23.40 -16.21 -7.08
C GLN A 559 -24.31 -16.02 -5.86
N ILE A 560 -25.60 -15.75 -6.07
CA ILE A 560 -26.53 -15.29 -5.02
C ILE A 560 -27.51 -16.36 -4.51
N SER A 561 -27.57 -17.54 -5.14
CA SER A 561 -28.43 -18.67 -4.72
C SER A 561 -28.17 -19.14 -3.28
N SER A 562 -26.92 -19.06 -2.82
CA SER A 562 -26.60 -19.33 -1.42
C SER A 562 -27.04 -18.17 -0.53
N LYS A 563 -28.29 -18.21 -0.07
CA LYS A 563 -28.92 -17.17 0.77
C LYS A 563 -28.19 -16.96 2.11
N GLY A 564 -27.52 -18.01 2.59
CA GLY A 564 -26.80 -18.01 3.87
C GLY A 564 -25.41 -17.39 3.83
N THR A 565 -24.94 -16.80 2.74
CA THR A 565 -23.58 -16.23 2.63
C THR A 565 -23.52 -14.81 3.20
N GLY A 566 -22.62 -14.59 4.16
CA GLY A 566 -22.29 -13.27 4.70
C GLY A 566 -21.35 -12.50 3.79
N PHE A 567 -21.12 -11.22 4.08
CA PHE A 567 -20.10 -10.45 3.35
C PHE A 567 -18.69 -10.80 3.86
N ASN A 568 -17.69 -10.54 3.01
CA ASN A 568 -16.29 -10.71 3.34
C ASN A 568 -15.82 -9.56 4.23
N VAL A 569 -15.52 -9.86 5.49
CA VAL A 569 -15.08 -8.88 6.49
C VAL A 569 -13.65 -8.39 6.28
N LEU A 570 -12.89 -9.02 5.38
CA LEU A 570 -11.54 -8.62 4.95
C LEU A 570 -11.54 -7.78 3.67
N ALA A 571 -12.72 -7.46 3.13
CA ALA A 571 -12.88 -6.58 1.98
C ALA A 571 -13.75 -5.36 2.35
N PRO A 572 -13.57 -4.20 1.69
CA PRO A 572 -14.44 -3.05 1.91
C PRO A 572 -15.88 -3.39 1.55
N TYR A 573 -16.83 -2.96 2.38
CA TYR A 573 -18.26 -3.11 2.08
C TYR A 573 -18.65 -2.23 0.89
N GLY A 574 -19.35 -2.81 -0.08
CA GLY A 574 -19.73 -2.14 -1.35
C GLY A 574 -20.63 -3.05 -2.19
N ALA A 575 -21.00 -2.62 -3.40
CA ALA A 575 -21.88 -3.38 -4.30
C ALA A 575 -21.39 -4.83 -4.54
N ASP A 576 -20.07 -4.99 -4.66
CA ASP A 576 -19.41 -6.28 -4.90
C ASP A 576 -19.17 -7.12 -3.62
N ASN A 577 -19.39 -6.54 -2.42
CA ASN A 577 -19.12 -7.18 -1.13
C ASN A 577 -20.28 -6.96 -0.15
N ARG A 578 -21.48 -7.42 -0.55
CA ARG A 578 -22.67 -7.53 0.30
C ARG A 578 -22.98 -8.99 0.56
N SER A 579 -23.67 -9.26 1.67
CA SER A 579 -24.24 -10.60 1.89
C SER A 579 -25.19 -10.99 0.75
N ASN A 580 -25.26 -12.27 0.43
CA ASN A 580 -26.16 -12.75 -0.62
C ASN A 580 -27.63 -12.51 -0.25
N LEU A 581 -27.96 -12.62 1.05
CA LEU A 581 -29.28 -12.24 1.55
C LEU A 581 -29.60 -10.78 1.22
N GLU A 582 -28.69 -9.84 1.48
CA GLU A 582 -28.90 -8.43 1.14
C GLU A 582 -29.12 -8.23 -0.37
N GLN A 583 -28.29 -8.87 -1.21
CA GLN A 583 -28.42 -8.77 -2.67
C GLN A 583 -29.76 -9.32 -3.17
N ASN A 584 -30.19 -10.48 -2.67
CA ASN A 584 -31.48 -11.08 -3.02
C ASN A 584 -32.65 -10.21 -2.56
N LEU A 585 -32.61 -9.68 -1.34
CA LEU A 585 -33.65 -8.80 -0.82
C LEU A 585 -33.75 -7.52 -1.66
N ARG A 586 -32.63 -6.91 -2.04
CA ARG A 586 -32.66 -5.71 -2.90
C ARG A 586 -33.31 -5.99 -4.25
N LEU A 587 -32.97 -7.10 -4.91
CA LEU A 587 -33.58 -7.49 -6.18
C LEU A 587 -35.09 -7.78 -6.03
N LYS A 588 -35.48 -8.59 -5.05
CA LYS A 588 -36.89 -8.98 -4.83
C LYS A 588 -37.77 -7.85 -4.28
N LEU A 589 -37.18 -6.80 -3.70
CA LEU A 589 -37.89 -5.61 -3.21
C LEU A 589 -37.80 -4.40 -4.15
N GLY A 590 -37.03 -4.48 -5.25
CA GLY A 590 -36.90 -3.37 -6.20
C GLY A 590 -35.93 -2.25 -5.77
N ILE A 591 -35.07 -2.48 -4.79
CA ILE A 591 -34.22 -1.45 -4.18
C ILE A 591 -32.96 -1.25 -5.03
N LEU A 592 -32.91 -0.13 -5.75
CA LEU A 592 -31.82 0.25 -6.64
C LEU A 592 -30.56 0.70 -5.89
N GLU A 593 -29.39 0.66 -6.55
CA GLU A 593 -28.11 1.06 -5.92
C GLU A 593 -27.98 2.58 -5.75
N ASP A 594 -28.42 3.36 -6.74
CA ASP A 594 -28.36 4.83 -6.75
C ASP A 594 -29.66 5.49 -6.25
N GLY A 595 -30.56 4.70 -5.67
CA GLY A 595 -31.83 5.17 -5.13
C GLY A 595 -31.70 5.88 -3.79
N ASN A 596 -32.72 6.64 -3.41
CA ASN A 596 -32.87 7.17 -2.05
C ASN A 596 -33.14 6.06 -1.02
N GLU A 597 -33.45 4.86 -1.48
CA GLU A 597 -33.79 3.70 -0.69
C GLU A 597 -32.54 2.93 -0.26
N LYS A 598 -32.46 2.56 1.02
CA LYS A 598 -31.31 1.86 1.60
C LYS A 598 -31.77 0.64 2.36
N LEU A 599 -31.16 -0.50 2.06
CA LEU A 599 -31.31 -1.76 2.80
C LEU A 599 -29.94 -2.18 3.31
N PHE A 600 -29.86 -2.55 4.58
CA PHE A 600 -28.67 -3.07 5.23
C PHE A 600 -28.99 -4.37 5.97
N VAL A 601 -28.09 -5.35 5.91
CA VAL A 601 -28.14 -6.56 6.74
C VAL A 601 -27.01 -6.49 7.76
N VAL A 602 -27.34 -6.42 9.05
CA VAL A 602 -26.37 -6.37 10.15
C VAL A 602 -26.35 -7.69 10.90
N GLU A 603 -25.21 -8.36 10.91
CA GLU A 603 -25.02 -9.63 11.60
C GLU A 603 -24.61 -9.40 13.06
N HIS A 604 -25.40 -9.91 14.01
CA HIS A 604 -25.15 -9.64 15.43
C HIS A 604 -23.89 -10.34 15.94
N ALA A 605 -23.51 -11.49 15.35
CA ALA A 605 -22.29 -12.20 15.68
C ALA A 605 -21.03 -11.34 15.50
N LEU A 606 -21.04 -10.38 14.57
CA LEU A 606 -19.93 -9.43 14.33
C LEU A 606 -19.94 -8.24 15.31
N LEU A 607 -20.98 -8.11 16.14
CA LEU A 607 -21.12 -7.11 17.19
C LEU A 607 -20.79 -7.66 18.58
N ARG A 608 -20.28 -8.90 18.66
CA ARG A 608 -19.92 -9.50 19.95
C ARG A 608 -18.72 -8.81 20.61
N PRO A 609 -18.55 -8.96 21.93
CA PRO A 609 -17.33 -8.55 22.62
C PRO A 609 -16.10 -9.25 22.06
N MET A 610 -14.98 -8.54 22.05
CA MET A 610 -13.68 -9.00 21.54
C MET A 610 -12.61 -8.91 22.62
N THR A 611 -11.42 -9.47 22.38
CA THR A 611 -10.28 -9.45 23.33
C THR A 611 -9.99 -8.04 23.86
N GLY A 612 -10.19 -7.00 23.04
CA GLY A 612 -10.05 -5.61 23.45
C GLY A 612 -11.00 -5.18 24.58
N ASP A 613 -12.11 -5.87 24.83
CA ASP A 613 -13.05 -5.56 25.92
C ASP A 613 -12.59 -6.07 27.30
N ILE A 614 -11.61 -6.99 27.38
CA ILE A 614 -11.09 -7.54 28.65
C ILE A 614 -10.78 -6.46 29.71
N PRO A 615 -10.13 -5.32 29.37
CA PRO A 615 -9.82 -4.28 30.34
C PRO A 615 -11.04 -3.62 31.00
N GLN A 616 -12.24 -3.68 30.40
CA GLN A 616 -13.45 -3.05 30.97
C GLN A 616 -13.77 -3.60 32.37
N GLN A 617 -13.57 -4.91 32.57
CA GLN A 617 -13.82 -5.63 33.83
C GLN A 617 -15.17 -5.26 34.52
N SER A 618 -16.21 -4.98 33.74
CA SER A 618 -17.53 -4.55 34.20
C SER A 618 -18.65 -5.10 33.29
N SER A 619 -19.89 -4.71 33.58
CA SER A 619 -21.00 -4.81 32.64
C SER A 619 -20.66 -4.08 31.34
N LEU A 620 -20.99 -4.70 30.21
CA LEU A 620 -20.84 -4.13 28.87
C LEU A 620 -22.19 -3.65 28.33
N LEU A 621 -23.24 -4.45 28.55
CA LEU A 621 -24.59 -4.18 28.10
C LEU A 621 -25.60 -4.20 29.26
N SER A 622 -26.59 -3.33 29.17
CA SER A 622 -27.81 -3.28 29.99
C SER A 622 -29.03 -3.40 29.07
N ASN A 623 -30.17 -3.83 29.61
CA ASN A 623 -31.42 -4.02 28.86
C ASN A 623 -31.27 -4.86 27.58
N ALA A 624 -30.46 -5.92 27.63
CA ALA A 624 -30.28 -6.83 26.51
C ALA A 624 -31.62 -7.51 26.13
N ARG A 625 -31.92 -7.61 24.84
CA ARG A 625 -33.19 -8.22 24.37
C ARG A 625 -33.35 -9.69 24.76
N SER A 626 -32.26 -10.44 24.74
CA SER A 626 -32.20 -11.87 25.01
C SER A 626 -30.99 -12.20 25.89
N SER A 627 -30.96 -13.43 26.42
CA SER A 627 -29.80 -13.95 27.17
C SER A 627 -28.56 -14.13 26.30
N ASP A 628 -28.75 -14.32 25.00
CA ASP A 628 -27.71 -14.27 23.97
C ASP A 628 -28.20 -13.38 22.83
N PRO A 629 -27.75 -12.12 22.73
CA PRO A 629 -28.16 -11.18 21.70
C PRO A 629 -27.32 -11.27 20.41
N TYR A 630 -26.35 -12.19 20.35
CA TYR A 630 -25.36 -12.25 19.27
C TYR A 630 -25.57 -13.45 18.36
N SER A 631 -25.74 -14.63 18.93
CA SER A 631 -25.72 -15.87 18.15
C SER A 631 -26.95 -16.03 17.28
N LEU A 632 -26.74 -16.45 16.03
CA LEU A 632 -27.78 -16.81 15.06
C LEU A 632 -28.85 -15.72 14.86
N GLN A 633 -28.44 -14.45 14.98
CA GLN A 633 -29.31 -13.28 14.91
C GLN A 633 -28.77 -12.24 13.93
N LEU A 634 -29.68 -11.60 13.21
CA LEU A 634 -29.38 -10.47 12.32
C LEU A 634 -30.48 -9.41 12.35
N SER A 635 -30.15 -8.19 11.96
CA SER A 635 -31.10 -7.11 11.76
C SER A 635 -31.12 -6.69 10.28
N VAL A 636 -32.32 -6.64 9.68
CA VAL A 636 -32.54 -6.03 8.37
C VAL A 636 -33.05 -4.61 8.58
N VAL A 637 -32.23 -3.63 8.21
CA VAL A 637 -32.54 -2.21 8.37
C VAL A 637 -32.91 -1.62 7.02
N LEU A 638 -34.03 -0.92 6.97
CA LEU A 638 -34.64 -0.52 5.71
C LEU A 638 -35.18 0.91 5.77
N PHE A 639 -34.75 1.75 4.83
CA PHE A 639 -35.13 3.16 4.69
C PHE A 639 -35.59 3.45 3.25
N ALA A 640 -36.85 3.83 3.04
CA ALA A 640 -37.41 4.19 1.73
C ALA A 640 -38.67 5.02 1.92
N ALA A 641 -39.00 5.80 0.89
CA ALA A 641 -40.12 6.72 0.89
C ALA A 641 -41.49 5.99 0.96
N ASP A 642 -41.59 4.81 0.36
CA ASP A 642 -42.85 4.09 0.12
C ASP A 642 -43.28 3.13 1.25
N PHE A 643 -42.49 3.01 2.33
CA PHE A 643 -42.80 2.19 3.51
C PHE A 643 -43.98 2.67 4.36
N ARG A 644 -44.82 3.57 3.83
CA ARG A 644 -45.99 4.12 4.54
C ARG A 644 -47.24 3.27 4.35
N SER A 645 -47.32 2.42 3.33
CA SER A 645 -48.45 1.49 3.17
C SER A 645 -48.28 0.24 4.05
N ALA A 646 -49.37 -0.25 4.64
CA ALA A 646 -49.35 -1.46 5.47
C ALA A 646 -49.06 -2.72 4.63
N ASP A 647 -49.57 -2.75 3.39
CA ASP A 647 -49.41 -3.88 2.48
C ASP A 647 -47.95 -4.09 2.05
N PHE A 648 -47.21 -3.01 1.78
CA PHE A 648 -45.79 -3.12 1.43
C PHE A 648 -44.93 -3.58 2.62
N LYS A 649 -45.27 -3.19 3.85
CA LYS A 649 -44.60 -3.73 5.05
C LYS A 649 -44.78 -5.23 5.17
N HIS A 650 -46.00 -5.73 4.96
CA HIS A 650 -46.28 -7.17 4.96
C HIS A 650 -45.52 -7.90 3.85
N LEU A 651 -45.42 -7.30 2.65
CA LEU A 651 -44.60 -7.85 1.57
C LEU A 651 -43.12 -7.98 1.98
N VAL A 652 -42.54 -6.93 2.57
CA VAL A 652 -41.16 -6.96 3.05
C VAL A 652 -40.97 -8.03 4.12
N GLU A 653 -41.87 -8.10 5.11
CA GLU A 653 -41.82 -9.12 6.17
C GLU A 653 -41.86 -10.54 5.60
N GLN A 654 -42.72 -10.78 4.60
CA GLN A 654 -42.84 -12.07 3.93
C GLN A 654 -41.57 -12.41 3.15
N ILE A 655 -41.08 -11.51 2.30
CA ILE A 655 -39.87 -11.74 1.50
C ILE A 655 -38.65 -11.94 2.40
N VAL A 656 -38.49 -11.13 3.46
CA VAL A 656 -37.39 -11.31 4.42
C VAL A 656 -37.48 -12.69 5.08
N ARG A 657 -38.68 -13.15 5.45
CA ARG A 657 -38.87 -14.48 6.03
C ARG A 657 -38.53 -15.60 5.04
N ASP A 658 -38.99 -15.50 3.80
CA ASP A 658 -38.81 -16.54 2.78
C ASP A 658 -37.35 -16.63 2.31
N GLU A 659 -36.60 -15.53 2.38
CA GLU A 659 -35.19 -15.47 1.96
C GLU A 659 -34.19 -15.74 3.10
N THR A 660 -34.59 -15.55 4.37
CA THR A 660 -33.69 -15.75 5.52
C THR A 660 -33.57 -17.24 5.87
N PRO A 661 -32.35 -17.77 6.12
CA PRO A 661 -32.18 -19.13 6.61
C PRO A 661 -32.99 -19.42 7.89
N ALA A 662 -33.73 -20.53 7.92
CA ALA A 662 -34.72 -20.83 8.95
C ALA A 662 -34.18 -20.93 10.39
N HIS A 663 -32.87 -21.15 10.57
CA HIS A 663 -32.23 -21.22 11.88
C HIS A 663 -31.81 -19.84 12.42
N LEU A 664 -31.96 -18.78 11.64
CA LEU A 664 -31.61 -17.41 12.01
C LEU A 664 -32.84 -16.64 12.47
N ILE A 665 -32.68 -15.87 13.53
CA ILE A 665 -33.68 -14.90 13.98
C ILE A 665 -33.39 -13.56 13.29
N VAL A 666 -34.38 -13.04 12.58
CA VAL A 666 -34.29 -11.75 11.87
C VAL A 666 -35.12 -10.67 12.58
N TYR A 667 -34.49 -9.53 12.83
CA TYR A 667 -35.16 -8.32 13.32
C TYR A 667 -35.28 -7.29 12.20
N ILE A 668 -36.49 -6.89 11.86
CA ILE A 668 -36.72 -5.90 10.79
C ILE A 668 -36.86 -4.51 11.42
N ARG A 669 -36.03 -3.55 10.99
CA ARG A 669 -36.04 -2.16 11.47
C ARG A 669 -36.43 -1.21 10.35
N MET A 670 -37.65 -0.68 10.43
CA MET A 670 -38.19 0.36 9.53
C MET A 670 -38.57 1.64 10.28
N ASP A 671 -38.36 1.68 11.60
CA ASP A 671 -38.79 2.73 12.53
C ASP A 671 -37.68 3.75 12.84
N LEU A 672 -36.48 3.55 12.29
CA LEU A 672 -35.34 4.43 12.52
C LEU A 672 -35.56 5.78 11.82
N LYS A 673 -35.47 6.87 12.60
CA LYS A 673 -35.82 8.22 12.14
C LYS A 673 -34.72 8.91 11.33
N ASP A 674 -33.45 8.54 11.54
CA ASP A 674 -32.30 9.19 10.92
C ASP A 674 -31.48 8.20 10.07
N ALA A 675 -31.86 8.12 8.79
CA ALA A 675 -31.20 7.26 7.81
C ALA A 675 -29.74 7.68 7.53
N ALA A 676 -29.45 8.98 7.60
CA ALA A 676 -28.11 9.50 7.33
C ALA A 676 -27.15 9.16 8.47
N TYR A 677 -27.59 9.32 9.72
CA TYR A 677 -26.81 8.94 10.90
C TYR A 677 -26.57 7.44 10.97
N PHE A 678 -27.57 6.61 10.66
CA PHE A 678 -27.39 5.16 10.61
C PHE A 678 -26.39 4.75 9.53
N ASP A 679 -26.54 5.26 8.30
CA ASP A 679 -25.62 4.96 7.19
C ASP A 679 -24.17 5.36 7.53
N ALA A 680 -23.97 6.55 8.11
CA ALA A 680 -22.64 7.01 8.56
C ALA A 680 -22.06 6.10 9.66
N THR A 681 -22.87 5.71 10.64
CA THR A 681 -22.44 4.83 11.73
C THR A 681 -22.11 3.44 11.23
N TYR A 682 -22.93 2.86 10.36
CA TYR A 682 -22.72 1.55 9.77
C TYR A 682 -21.46 1.51 8.90
N LYS A 683 -21.24 2.52 8.05
CA LYS A 683 -20.01 2.66 7.24
C LYS A 683 -18.76 2.80 8.11
N HIS A 684 -18.83 3.58 9.18
CA HIS A 684 -17.71 3.72 10.10
C HIS A 684 -17.40 2.42 10.86
N TRP A 685 -18.43 1.69 11.28
CA TRP A 685 -18.28 0.36 11.86
C TRP A 685 -17.63 -0.63 10.87
N GLN A 686 -18.08 -0.66 9.62
CA GLN A 686 -17.47 -1.49 8.56
C GLN A 686 -15.97 -1.17 8.37
N GLN A 687 -15.61 0.11 8.28
CA GLN A 687 -14.21 0.54 8.09
C GLN A 687 -13.33 0.16 9.28
N THR A 688 -13.80 0.40 10.50
CA THR A 688 -13.05 0.08 11.72
C THR A 688 -12.96 -1.42 11.96
N HIS A 689 -14.01 -2.19 11.59
CA HIS A 689 -14.02 -3.64 11.66
C HIS A 689 -13.01 -4.25 10.69
N LEU A 690 -12.99 -3.78 9.43
CA LEU A 690 -11.99 -4.18 8.44
C LEU A 690 -10.57 -3.89 8.92
N ALA A 691 -10.31 -2.67 9.40
CA ALA A 691 -8.98 -2.27 9.89
C ALA A 691 -8.51 -3.15 11.06
N TYR A 692 -9.40 -3.45 12.00
CA TYR A 692 -9.10 -4.35 13.10
C TYR A 692 -8.82 -5.79 12.62
N ARG A 693 -9.64 -6.31 11.69
CA ARG A 693 -9.49 -7.68 11.17
C ARG A 693 -8.20 -7.91 10.42
N ILE A 694 -7.79 -6.96 9.57
CA ILE A 694 -6.51 -7.03 8.87
C ILE A 694 -5.36 -7.14 9.89
N LEU A 695 -5.41 -6.37 10.98
CA LEU A 695 -4.39 -6.45 12.04
C LEU A 695 -4.46 -7.76 12.83
N SER A 696 -5.67 -8.23 13.19
CA SER A 696 -5.84 -9.47 13.97
C SER A 696 -5.43 -10.71 13.21
N ASP A 697 -5.88 -10.84 11.97
CA ASP A 697 -5.75 -12.07 11.17
C ASP A 697 -4.36 -12.17 10.53
N GLN A 698 -3.59 -11.07 10.52
CA GLN A 698 -2.15 -11.06 10.21
C GLN A 698 -1.26 -11.28 11.45
N GLY A 699 -1.85 -11.44 12.65
CA GLY A 699 -1.11 -11.63 13.91
C GLY A 699 -0.42 -10.35 14.44
N ILE A 700 -0.84 -9.17 13.99
CA ILE A 700 -0.26 -7.86 14.36
C ILE A 700 -1.17 -7.20 15.42
N LEU A 701 -1.31 -7.85 16.58
CA LEU A 701 -2.20 -7.38 17.66
C LEU A 701 -1.49 -6.57 18.77
N ASN A 702 -0.18 -6.39 18.67
CA ASN A 702 0.61 -5.72 19.71
C ASN A 702 1.01 -4.31 19.29
N GLY A 703 0.75 -3.31 20.14
CA GLY A 703 1.19 -1.92 19.96
C GLY A 703 0.06 -0.89 20.04
N SER A 704 0.43 0.39 20.04
CA SER A 704 -0.51 1.53 20.15
C SER A 704 -1.51 1.60 18.99
N ILE A 705 -1.10 1.21 17.78
CA ILE A 705 -1.96 1.20 16.59
C ILE A 705 -3.10 0.19 16.75
N ALA A 706 -2.79 -1.05 17.15
CA ALA A 706 -3.78 -2.10 17.37
C ALA A 706 -4.77 -1.73 18.48
N GLN A 707 -4.28 -1.11 19.56
CA GLN A 707 -5.13 -0.62 20.66
C GLN A 707 -6.07 0.49 20.19
N SER A 708 -5.58 1.45 19.41
CA SER A 708 -6.39 2.54 18.84
C SER A 708 -7.48 2.00 17.90
N ALA A 709 -7.13 1.06 17.02
CA ALA A 709 -8.10 0.40 16.13
C ALA A 709 -9.17 -0.37 16.92
N ALA A 710 -8.79 -1.06 17.99
CA ALA A 710 -9.74 -1.76 18.87
C ALA A 710 -10.68 -0.81 19.62
N ILE A 711 -10.20 0.36 20.08
CA ILE A 711 -11.09 1.38 20.69
C ILE A 711 -12.07 1.93 19.66
N SER A 712 -11.59 2.30 18.47
CA SER A 712 -12.44 2.87 17.41
C SER A 712 -13.52 1.89 16.95
N LEU A 713 -13.19 0.61 16.79
CA LEU A 713 -14.17 -0.43 16.46
C LEU A 713 -15.22 -0.61 17.58
N ARG A 714 -14.80 -0.66 18.84
CA ARG A 714 -15.73 -0.79 19.98
C ARG A 714 -16.67 0.42 20.07
N ASP A 715 -16.16 1.62 19.88
CA ASP A 715 -16.98 2.84 19.83
C ASP A 715 -18.04 2.77 18.71
N ALA A 716 -17.64 2.40 17.49
CA ALA A 716 -18.56 2.23 16.36
C ALA A 716 -19.59 1.10 16.60
N ARG A 717 -19.14 -0.04 17.13
CA ARG A 717 -19.97 -1.19 17.50
C ARG A 717 -21.04 -0.80 18.51
N ASP A 718 -20.64 -0.12 19.59
CA ASP A 718 -21.54 0.23 20.69
C ASP A 718 -22.66 1.17 20.21
N ARG A 719 -22.34 2.13 19.34
CA ARG A 719 -23.37 2.97 18.70
C ARG A 719 -24.34 2.17 17.84
N LEU A 720 -23.84 1.18 17.09
CA LEU A 720 -24.68 0.34 16.25
C LEU A 720 -25.60 -0.57 17.08
N ILE A 721 -25.11 -1.12 18.19
CA ILE A 721 -25.91 -1.89 19.17
C ILE A 721 -27.05 -1.02 19.74
N ASP A 722 -26.74 0.21 20.15
CA ASP A 722 -27.72 1.17 20.68
C ASP A 722 -28.78 1.53 19.62
N LEU A 723 -28.37 1.83 18.38
CA LEU A 723 -29.27 2.18 17.27
C LEU A 723 -30.21 1.01 16.88
N LEU A 724 -29.65 -0.20 16.80
CA LEU A 724 -30.41 -1.41 16.52
C LEU A 724 -31.30 -1.84 17.71
N GLY A 725 -31.10 -1.23 18.87
CA GLY A 725 -31.85 -1.51 20.09
C GLY A 725 -31.63 -2.94 20.58
N ILE A 726 -30.48 -3.55 20.26
CA ILE A 726 -30.10 -4.91 20.69
C ILE A 726 -29.94 -4.93 22.21
N ALA A 727 -29.31 -3.88 22.74
CA ALA A 727 -29.13 -3.60 24.15
C ALA A 727 -28.79 -2.11 24.32
N THR A 728 -28.56 -1.67 25.55
CA THR A 728 -27.99 -0.36 25.89
C THR A 728 -26.54 -0.56 26.32
N THR A 729 -25.60 0.14 25.69
CA THR A 729 -24.16 -0.02 25.95
C THR A 729 -23.65 0.90 27.06
N TYR A 730 -22.68 0.42 27.85
CA TYR A 730 -21.95 1.26 28.80
C TYR A 730 -20.78 1.99 28.12
N PRO A 731 -20.40 3.21 28.56
CA PRO A 731 -19.17 3.86 28.09
C PRO A 731 -17.91 3.03 28.37
N LEU A 732 -16.96 3.06 27.43
CA LEU A 732 -15.62 2.47 27.54
C LEU A 732 -14.82 3.16 28.65
N ARG A 733 -14.10 2.36 29.43
CA ARG A 733 -13.36 2.77 30.63
C ARG A 733 -11.86 2.85 30.42
N ASP A 734 -11.35 2.14 29.42
CA ASP A 734 -9.94 1.91 29.13
C ASP A 734 -9.34 2.94 28.17
N LEU A 735 -10.00 4.08 27.99
CA LEU A 735 -9.48 5.18 27.18
C LEU A 735 -8.21 5.77 27.82
N ALA A 736 -7.20 5.98 26.99
CA ALA A 736 -5.93 6.53 27.44
C ALA A 736 -6.07 8.02 27.76
N ILE A 737 -5.44 8.45 28.85
CA ILE A 737 -5.32 9.86 29.23
C ILE A 737 -3.86 10.25 29.01
N ALA A 738 -3.63 11.32 28.24
CA ALA A 738 -2.27 11.81 28.00
C ALA A 738 -1.62 12.26 29.32
N ASP A 739 -0.29 12.11 29.42
CA ASP A 739 0.47 12.53 30.60
C ASP A 739 0.17 13.99 30.94
N VAL A 740 -0.27 14.20 32.19
CA VAL A 740 -0.67 15.53 32.65
C VAL A 740 0.54 16.25 33.24
N SER A 741 1.00 17.30 32.56
CA SER A 741 2.16 18.10 32.99
C SER A 741 1.97 18.72 34.37
N THR A 742 3.07 18.98 35.08
CA THR A 742 3.04 19.80 36.29
C THR A 742 2.59 21.21 35.90
N VAL A 743 1.59 21.76 36.59
CA VAL A 743 1.09 23.12 36.33
C VAL A 743 1.60 24.08 37.40
N ALA A 744 1.87 25.32 37.00
CA ALA A 744 2.24 26.35 37.95
C ALA A 744 1.08 26.61 38.93
N TYR A 745 1.42 27.06 40.14
CA TYR A 745 0.41 27.38 41.14
C TYR A 745 -0.64 28.36 40.62
N ASN A 746 -1.90 28.05 40.93
CA ASN A 746 -3.10 28.78 40.51
C ASN A 746 -3.32 28.79 38.98
N MET A 747 -2.72 27.85 38.25
CA MET A 747 -2.98 27.63 36.82
C MET A 747 -3.89 26.42 36.60
N ARG A 748 -4.53 26.36 35.43
CA ARG A 748 -5.37 25.24 35.00
C ARG A 748 -4.53 24.19 34.26
N ALA A 749 -4.88 22.92 34.41
CA ALA A 749 -4.33 21.83 33.62
C ALA A 749 -5.29 21.42 32.49
N ARG A 750 -4.71 20.88 31.42
CA ARG A 750 -5.45 20.30 30.30
C ARG A 750 -5.29 18.79 30.37
N ILE A 751 -6.41 18.09 30.49
CA ILE A 751 -6.48 16.64 30.53
C ILE A 751 -7.01 16.19 29.17
N VAL A 752 -6.20 15.47 28.41
CA VAL A 752 -6.56 14.98 27.08
C VAL A 752 -6.91 13.50 27.17
N ILE A 753 -8.13 13.15 26.77
CA ILE A 753 -8.62 11.78 26.66
C ILE A 753 -8.49 11.39 25.18
N SER A 754 -7.68 10.38 24.88
CA SER A 754 -7.51 9.91 23.51
C SER A 754 -8.63 8.97 23.08
N ASN A 755 -9.00 9.06 21.80
CA ASN A 755 -10.07 8.26 21.18
C ASN A 755 -11.40 8.30 21.97
N SER A 756 -11.84 9.51 22.34
CA SER A 756 -13.11 9.74 23.03
C SER A 756 -14.30 9.20 22.23
N GLN A 757 -15.27 8.58 22.89
CA GLN A 757 -16.42 7.97 22.20
C GLN A 757 -17.44 9.00 21.72
N GLN A 758 -17.93 8.81 20.49
CA GLN A 758 -19.04 9.64 20.00
C GLN A 758 -20.34 9.28 20.71
N GLY A 759 -21.15 10.30 21.05
CA GLY A 759 -22.40 10.10 21.80
C GLY A 759 -22.19 9.87 23.31
N VAL A 760 -20.96 10.05 23.80
CA VAL A 760 -20.61 10.00 25.22
C VAL A 760 -20.11 11.37 25.66
N ASN A 761 -20.62 11.82 26.79
CA ASN A 761 -20.23 13.05 27.44
C ASN A 761 -19.27 12.75 28.59
N TYR A 762 -18.15 13.47 28.64
CA TYR A 762 -17.09 13.29 29.63
C TYR A 762 -17.10 14.45 30.61
N CYS A 763 -17.24 14.15 31.89
CA CYS A 763 -17.29 15.11 32.98
C CYS A 763 -16.10 14.92 33.92
N LEU A 764 -15.36 16.01 34.17
CA LEU A 764 -14.31 16.04 35.17
C LEU A 764 -14.91 16.05 36.58
N CYS A 765 -14.52 15.07 37.37
CA CYS A 765 -14.97 14.86 38.73
C CYS A 765 -13.79 14.97 39.72
N ASP A 766 -14.10 15.28 40.97
CA ASP A 766 -13.11 15.26 42.04
C ASP A 766 -12.65 13.83 42.41
N ASP A 767 -11.78 13.73 43.41
CA ASP A 767 -11.27 12.48 43.95
C ASP A 767 -12.35 11.61 44.61
N LYS A 768 -13.50 12.21 44.94
CA LYS A 768 -14.69 11.55 45.48
C LYS A 768 -15.75 11.24 44.41
N GLN A 769 -15.36 11.30 43.13
CA GLN A 769 -16.23 11.02 42.00
C GLN A 769 -17.45 11.95 41.89
N GLN A 770 -17.39 13.15 42.48
CA GLN A 770 -18.43 14.16 42.35
C GLN A 770 -18.11 15.12 41.19
N PRO A 771 -19.09 15.45 40.33
CA PRO A 771 -18.91 16.46 39.29
C PRO A 771 -18.44 17.78 39.86
N ILE A 772 -17.41 18.37 39.25
CA ILE A 772 -16.94 19.69 39.67
C ILE A 772 -17.99 20.74 39.27
N PRO A 773 -18.45 21.60 40.20
CA PRO A 773 -19.44 22.63 39.86
C PRO A 773 -18.91 23.59 38.81
N SER A 774 -19.67 23.79 37.73
CA SER A 774 -19.40 24.83 36.74
C SER A 774 -19.80 26.19 37.30
N ASP A 775 -18.82 27.01 37.69
CA ASP A 775 -19.07 28.42 38.02
C ASP A 775 -19.32 29.21 36.73
N VAL A 776 -20.51 29.79 36.59
CA VAL A 776 -20.99 30.52 35.39
C VAL A 776 -20.09 31.73 35.05
N LYS A 777 -19.21 32.14 35.97
CA LYS A 777 -18.29 33.28 35.80
C LYS A 777 -17.04 32.99 34.95
N GLN A 778 -16.81 31.76 34.47
CA GLN A 778 -15.56 31.40 33.77
C GLN A 778 -15.82 30.65 32.44
N PRO A 779 -16.04 31.36 31.32
CA PRO A 779 -16.42 30.77 30.02
C PRO A 779 -15.37 29.85 29.38
N ASP A 780 -14.08 29.98 29.73
CA ASP A 780 -12.98 29.16 29.17
C ASP A 780 -12.76 27.82 29.91
N MET A 781 -13.66 27.43 30.81
CA MET A 781 -13.52 26.23 31.63
C MET A 781 -14.34 25.06 31.06
N LYS A 782 -13.65 24.12 30.39
CA LYS A 782 -14.26 22.94 29.78
C LYS A 782 -14.24 21.73 30.72
N LEU A 783 -15.05 21.77 31.78
CA LEU A 783 -15.21 20.64 32.73
C LEU A 783 -16.03 19.48 32.15
N LEU A 784 -16.75 19.75 31.05
CA LEU A 784 -17.68 18.85 30.40
C LEU A 784 -17.44 18.93 28.89
N ALA A 785 -17.36 17.80 28.20
CA ALA A 785 -17.20 17.78 26.76
C ALA A 785 -17.78 16.51 26.11
N ASP A 786 -18.37 16.65 24.93
CA ASP A 786 -18.83 15.51 24.14
C ASP A 786 -17.68 14.91 23.35
N GLY A 787 -17.55 13.59 23.40
CA GLY A 787 -16.56 12.86 22.62
C GLY A 787 -16.86 12.91 21.13
N ASN A 788 -15.80 12.90 20.34
CA ASN A 788 -15.84 13.12 18.89
C ASN A 788 -15.21 11.99 18.07
N GLY A 789 -14.76 10.90 18.70
CA GLY A 789 -14.02 9.80 18.08
C GLY A 789 -12.50 9.97 18.10
N GLY A 790 -12.01 11.17 18.48
CA GLY A 790 -10.59 11.51 18.58
C GLY A 790 -10.22 12.07 19.95
N ASP A 791 -9.15 12.86 20.00
CA ASP A 791 -8.68 13.46 21.25
C ASP A 791 -9.66 14.51 21.78
N LEU A 792 -9.98 14.41 23.07
CA LEU A 792 -10.90 15.29 23.78
C LEU A 792 -10.20 15.97 24.95
N GLU A 793 -10.17 17.29 24.93
CA GLU A 793 -9.61 18.10 26.02
C GLU A 793 -10.68 18.47 27.06
N LEU A 794 -10.37 18.22 28.33
CA LEU A 794 -11.04 18.75 29.53
C LEU A 794 -10.07 19.69 30.27
N VAL A 795 -10.59 20.82 30.75
CA VAL A 795 -9.78 21.85 31.43
C VAL A 795 -10.14 21.88 32.91
N THR A 796 -9.15 21.72 33.79
CA THR A 796 -9.36 21.72 35.24
C THR A 796 -9.66 23.12 35.78
N PRO A 797 -10.22 23.24 37.00
CA PRO A 797 -10.14 24.48 37.77
C PRO A 797 -8.68 24.86 38.05
N ALA A 798 -8.45 26.08 38.55
CA ALA A 798 -7.11 26.49 38.99
C ALA A 798 -6.60 25.59 40.12
N ILE A 799 -5.39 25.04 39.95
CA ILE A 799 -4.82 24.04 40.84
C ILE A 799 -3.83 24.72 41.80
N ILE A 800 -4.09 24.59 43.10
CA ILE A 800 -3.30 25.22 44.18
C ILE A 800 -2.45 24.23 44.99
N ASN A 801 -2.84 22.94 44.98
CA ASN A 801 -2.08 21.81 45.53
C ASN A 801 -2.27 20.61 44.59
N ASP A 802 -1.37 19.63 44.63
CA ASP A 802 -1.49 18.38 43.88
C ASP A 802 -2.89 17.78 44.05
N ARG A 803 -3.52 17.44 42.93
CA ARG A 803 -4.92 16.98 42.91
C ARG A 803 -5.09 15.85 41.90
N SER A 804 -5.68 14.75 42.35
CA SER A 804 -6.19 13.70 41.47
C SER A 804 -7.61 14.03 41.02
N PHE A 805 -7.92 13.63 39.79
CA PHE A 805 -9.26 13.72 39.24
C PHE A 805 -9.76 12.35 38.81
N SER A 806 -11.07 12.21 38.75
CA SER A 806 -11.75 11.12 38.08
C SER A 806 -12.52 11.65 36.88
N ILE A 807 -12.76 10.82 35.87
CA ILE A 807 -13.48 11.22 34.66
C ILE A 807 -14.70 10.31 34.54
N LYS A 808 -15.89 10.92 34.63
CA LYS A 808 -17.17 10.25 34.44
C LYS A 808 -17.58 10.36 32.98
N ALA A 809 -17.64 9.23 32.28
CA ALA A 809 -18.18 9.11 30.95
C ALA A 809 -19.68 8.74 31.04
N THR A 810 -20.57 9.46 30.35
CA THR A 810 -22.03 9.24 30.37
C THR A 810 -22.59 9.19 28.96
N LYS A 811 -23.32 8.14 28.61
CA LYS A 811 -24.03 8.02 27.32
C LYS A 811 -25.14 9.06 27.22
N LEU A 812 -25.14 9.84 26.13
CA LEU A 812 -26.11 10.92 25.92
C LEU A 812 -27.56 10.41 25.73
N ASN A 813 -27.72 9.23 25.14
CA ASN A 813 -29.02 8.63 24.80
C ASN A 813 -29.69 7.90 25.97
N SER A 814 -28.91 7.24 26.84
CA SER A 814 -29.43 6.36 27.90
C SER A 814 -29.16 6.86 29.32
N GLY A 815 -28.19 7.75 29.51
CA GLY A 815 -27.73 8.17 30.84
C GLY A 815 -26.89 7.13 31.57
N LEU A 816 -26.61 5.95 30.98
CA LEU A 816 -25.65 5.00 31.54
C LEU A 816 -24.27 5.65 31.63
N PHE A 817 -23.58 5.41 32.74
CA PHE A 817 -22.28 6.02 32.98
C PHE A 817 -21.26 5.02 33.49
N ASN A 818 -19.99 5.37 33.31
CA ASN A 818 -18.85 4.67 33.85
C ASN A 818 -17.74 5.68 34.20
N PHE A 819 -16.83 5.28 35.06
CA PHE A 819 -15.58 6.01 35.29
C PHE A 819 -14.44 5.40 34.48
N LEU A 820 -13.61 6.25 33.87
CA LEU A 820 -12.37 5.81 33.24
C LEU A 820 -11.46 5.15 34.27
N LEU A 821 -10.70 4.14 33.85
CA LEU A 821 -9.78 3.38 34.70
C LEU A 821 -8.57 4.23 35.11
N GLN A 822 -8.10 5.10 34.22
CA GLN A 822 -7.00 6.00 34.49
C GLN A 822 -7.51 7.24 35.24
N THR A 823 -6.83 7.60 36.33
CA THR A 823 -7.08 8.82 37.11
C THR A 823 -5.92 9.80 36.92
N PRO A 824 -6.11 10.94 36.23
CA PRO A 824 -5.03 11.91 36.05
C PRO A 824 -4.68 12.58 37.38
N ILE A 825 -3.38 12.67 37.65
CA ILE A 825 -2.83 13.38 38.81
C ILE A 825 -2.17 14.66 38.30
N VAL A 826 -2.72 15.81 38.67
CA VAL A 826 -2.14 17.11 38.35
C VAL A 826 -1.26 17.56 39.51
N LYS A 827 0.04 17.75 39.24
CA LYS A 827 0.99 18.27 40.23
C LYS A 827 1.11 19.79 40.14
N VAL A 828 1.36 20.45 41.26
CA VAL A 828 1.54 21.91 41.36
C VAL A 828 3.00 22.27 41.62
N GLY A 829 3.56 23.10 40.76
CA GLY A 829 4.91 23.63 40.93
C GLY A 829 5.52 24.13 39.63
N LEU A 830 6.80 24.52 39.70
CA LEU A 830 7.61 24.74 38.51
C LEU A 830 7.97 23.37 37.92
N ASP A 831 7.63 23.15 36.66
CA ASP A 831 8.08 21.99 35.93
C ASP A 831 9.54 22.20 35.51
N VAL A 832 10.45 21.66 36.31
CA VAL A 832 11.89 21.73 36.04
C VAL A 832 12.33 20.70 35.00
N THR A 833 11.45 19.79 34.58
CA THR A 833 11.76 18.70 33.64
C THR A 833 11.50 19.06 32.17
N LEU A 834 11.08 20.30 31.91
CA LEU A 834 10.81 20.78 30.55
C LEU A 834 12.01 20.60 29.62
N VAL A 835 11.72 20.15 28.40
CA VAL A 835 12.71 19.95 27.35
C VAL A 835 13.11 21.31 26.78
N ALA A 836 14.41 21.53 26.66
CA ALA A 836 14.97 22.72 26.05
C ALA A 836 16.10 22.38 25.09
N SER A 837 16.26 23.18 24.03
CA SER A 837 17.28 22.96 23.00
C SER A 837 17.77 24.27 22.39
N ILE A 838 19.07 24.32 22.05
CA ILE A 838 19.65 25.43 21.28
C ILE A 838 19.22 25.27 19.82
N GLN A 839 18.59 26.30 19.25
CA GLN A 839 18.00 26.27 17.91
C GLN A 839 19.03 26.40 16.77
N HIS A 840 20.16 27.07 17.03
CA HIS A 840 21.17 27.39 16.03
C HIS A 840 22.57 26.96 16.47
N GLY A 841 23.30 26.28 15.59
CA GLY A 841 24.65 25.77 15.84
C GLY A 841 24.81 24.31 15.41
N GLU A 842 26.00 23.98 14.90
CA GLU A 842 26.35 22.61 14.53
C GLU A 842 26.50 21.76 15.80
N LEU A 843 26.23 20.46 15.72
CA LEU A 843 26.61 19.56 16.80
C LEU A 843 28.13 19.54 16.92
N LEU A 844 28.66 19.62 18.16
CA LEU A 844 30.09 19.51 18.40
C LEU A 844 30.64 18.14 17.93
N VAL A 845 29.80 17.08 18.06
CA VAL A 845 30.05 15.72 17.57
C VAL A 845 28.83 15.25 16.79
N ALA A 846 29.02 14.78 15.55
CA ALA A 846 27.91 14.36 14.67
C ALA A 846 27.15 13.15 15.26
N SER A 847 25.82 13.16 15.15
CA SER A 847 24.91 12.07 15.60
C SER A 847 23.60 12.10 14.83
N ASP A 848 23.06 10.92 14.48
CA ASP A 848 21.79 10.76 13.73
C ASP A 848 20.54 10.95 14.63
N THR A 849 20.67 10.76 15.94
CA THR A 849 19.60 10.94 16.93
C THR A 849 20.11 11.78 18.10
N PRO A 850 20.38 13.09 17.91
CA PRO A 850 20.96 13.93 18.95
C PRO A 850 19.95 14.20 20.06
N ALA A 851 20.39 14.06 21.32
CA ALA A 851 19.60 14.50 22.46
C ALA A 851 19.40 16.03 22.43
N ALA A 852 18.29 16.51 22.97
CA ALA A 852 17.95 17.95 22.98
C ALA A 852 19.04 18.84 23.62
N ASN A 853 19.81 18.28 24.56
CA ASN A 853 20.90 18.93 25.29
C ASN A 853 22.30 18.62 24.74
N ALA A 854 22.42 18.09 23.52
CA ALA A 854 23.71 17.84 22.89
C ALA A 854 24.53 19.14 22.74
N ALA A 855 25.85 19.07 23.00
CA ALA A 855 26.74 20.21 22.86
C ALA A 855 26.71 20.77 21.43
N ARG A 856 26.52 22.09 21.30
CA ARG A 856 26.54 22.78 20.01
C ARG A 856 27.71 23.73 19.90
N ILE A 857 28.24 23.89 18.69
CA ILE A 857 29.32 24.82 18.36
C ILE A 857 28.83 25.92 17.41
N VAL A 858 29.21 27.16 17.71
CA VAL A 858 28.86 28.36 16.93
C VAL A 858 30.10 29.21 16.60
N ASN A 859 29.95 30.14 15.67
CA ASN A 859 30.99 31.10 15.33
C ASN A 859 31.16 32.15 16.44
N TYR A 860 32.36 32.71 16.57
CA TYR A 860 32.66 33.79 17.50
C TYR A 860 31.74 35.01 17.27
N GLY A 861 31.18 35.57 18.34
CA GLY A 861 30.48 36.85 18.30
C GLY A 861 29.03 36.77 17.80
N VAL A 862 28.36 35.63 17.96
CA VAL A 862 26.93 35.46 17.61
C VAL A 862 26.03 35.51 18.83
N LYS A 863 24.77 35.88 18.63
CA LYS A 863 23.68 35.62 19.58
C LYS A 863 23.09 34.24 19.31
N ILE A 864 22.57 33.59 20.35
CA ILE A 864 21.94 32.27 20.25
C ILE A 864 20.53 32.29 20.80
N GLN A 865 19.69 31.40 20.26
CA GLN A 865 18.30 31.21 20.69
C GLN A 865 18.12 29.80 21.26
N VAL A 866 17.43 29.72 22.39
CA VAL A 866 17.06 28.48 23.08
C VAL A 866 15.55 28.35 23.06
N ALA A 867 15.05 27.23 22.56
CA ALA A 867 13.63 26.88 22.68
C ALA A 867 13.37 26.13 23.97
N VAL A 868 12.28 26.47 24.65
CA VAL A 868 11.72 25.72 25.79
C VAL A 868 10.35 25.23 25.37
N GLU A 869 10.18 23.91 25.26
CA GLU A 869 8.92 23.30 24.82
C GLU A 869 7.91 23.23 25.97
N LYS A 870 6.62 23.43 25.65
CA LYS A 870 5.51 23.41 26.62
C LYS A 870 5.75 24.29 27.86
N ALA A 871 6.31 25.49 27.65
CA ALA A 871 6.64 26.42 28.73
C ALA A 871 5.39 26.82 29.51
N GLN A 872 5.43 26.65 30.83
CA GLN A 872 4.27 26.83 31.70
C GLN A 872 3.74 28.26 31.62
N GLU A 873 2.44 28.37 31.35
CA GLU A 873 1.78 29.66 31.29
C GLU A 873 1.91 30.39 32.63
N GLY A 874 2.32 31.66 32.57
CA GLY A 874 2.46 32.44 33.77
C GLY A 874 3.80 32.26 34.51
N VAL A 875 4.77 31.52 33.97
CA VAL A 875 6.15 31.38 34.49
C VAL A 875 7.10 32.14 33.55
N ASP A 876 8.01 32.92 34.11
CA ASP A 876 9.02 33.66 33.35
C ASP A 876 10.30 32.83 33.25
N TYR A 877 10.76 32.60 32.02
CA TYR A 877 11.97 31.83 31.73
C TYR A 877 13.10 32.76 31.33
N GLN A 878 14.32 32.46 31.79
CA GLN A 878 15.50 33.30 31.51
C GLN A 878 16.75 32.44 31.37
N LEU A 879 17.61 32.76 30.39
CA LEU A 879 18.92 32.13 30.23
C LEU A 879 19.91 32.68 31.25
N ARG A 880 20.63 31.77 31.89
CA ARG A 880 21.64 32.03 32.92
C ARG A 880 22.87 31.20 32.67
N THR A 881 24.01 31.65 33.17
CA THR A 881 25.24 30.84 33.21
C THR A 881 25.21 29.86 34.38
N MET A 882 26.17 28.94 34.43
CA MET A 882 26.38 28.07 35.60
C MET A 882 26.59 28.86 36.92
N ASN A 883 27.09 30.10 36.85
CA ASN A 883 27.29 30.98 38.00
C ASN A 883 26.14 31.98 38.20
N ASP A 884 24.97 31.73 37.58
CA ASP A 884 23.76 32.55 37.61
C ASP A 884 23.92 33.99 37.03
N ALA A 885 24.95 34.21 36.21
CA ALA A 885 25.06 35.45 35.45
C ALA A 885 24.00 35.52 34.35
N GLU A 886 23.46 36.71 34.10
CA GLU A 886 22.36 36.91 33.15
C GLU A 886 22.83 36.77 31.70
N LEU A 887 22.10 35.98 30.91
CA LEU A 887 22.36 35.82 29.48
C LEU A 887 21.23 36.33 28.58
N SER A 888 19.97 36.34 29.06
CA SER A 888 18.81 36.82 28.29
C SER A 888 17.90 37.70 29.13
N ASP A 889 17.01 38.43 28.47
CA ASP A 889 15.79 38.95 29.10
C ASP A 889 14.85 37.78 29.48
N SER A 890 13.91 38.04 30.39
CA SER A 890 12.88 37.08 30.78
C SER A 890 11.76 36.99 29.75
N VAL A 891 11.33 35.78 29.39
CA VAL A 891 10.20 35.53 28.49
C VAL A 891 9.12 34.75 29.22
N ARG A 892 7.89 35.26 29.20
CA ARG A 892 6.73 34.64 29.83
C ARG A 892 6.29 33.40 29.03
N GLY A 893 6.17 32.26 29.70
CA GLY A 893 5.58 31.05 29.14
C GLY A 893 4.11 31.24 28.78
N ASN A 894 3.68 30.56 27.70
CA ASN A 894 2.35 30.69 27.10
C ASN A 894 1.65 29.32 26.90
N GLY A 895 2.17 28.25 27.51
CA GLY A 895 1.69 26.88 27.33
C GLY A 895 2.24 26.17 26.08
N GLY A 896 2.87 26.89 25.16
CA GLY A 896 3.53 26.37 23.96
C GLY A 896 5.06 26.47 24.03
N THR A 897 5.72 26.39 22.87
CA THR A 897 7.17 26.60 22.78
C THR A 897 7.50 28.09 22.82
N ILE A 898 8.40 28.50 23.71
CA ILE A 898 8.94 29.87 23.77
C ILE A 898 10.41 29.88 23.34
N LEU A 899 10.88 31.04 22.85
CA LEU A 899 12.26 31.26 22.42
C LEU A 899 12.94 32.30 23.32
N LEU A 900 14.11 31.96 23.86
CA LEU A 900 14.95 32.83 24.68
C LEU A 900 16.21 33.19 23.90
N GLU A 901 16.50 34.48 23.72
CA GLU A 901 17.67 34.95 22.98
C GLU A 901 18.71 35.61 23.91
N THR A 902 19.99 35.36 23.66
CA THR A 902 21.05 36.02 24.43
C THR A 902 21.14 37.53 24.15
N THR A 903 21.22 38.35 25.20
CA THR A 903 21.29 39.83 25.10
C THR A 903 22.61 40.31 24.52
N ALA A 904 23.71 39.65 24.89
CA ALA A 904 25.05 39.88 24.37
C ALA A 904 25.49 38.76 23.40
N VAL A 905 26.49 39.07 22.57
CA VAL A 905 27.14 38.07 21.71
C VAL A 905 28.02 37.14 22.55
N VAL A 906 28.04 35.87 22.20
CA VAL A 906 28.85 34.86 22.89
C VAL A 906 30.23 34.79 22.26
N THR A 907 31.28 34.97 23.08
CA THR A 907 32.68 35.06 22.63
C THR A 907 33.55 33.91 23.14
N GLU A 908 33.10 33.20 24.18
CA GLU A 908 33.78 32.05 24.77
C GLU A 908 32.80 30.91 25.09
N ASP A 909 33.32 29.72 25.36
CA ASP A 909 32.51 28.53 25.66
C ASP A 909 31.71 28.74 26.95
N ILE A 910 30.45 28.33 26.95
CA ILE A 910 29.53 28.57 28.06
C ILE A 910 28.49 27.45 28.18
N ASP A 911 28.18 27.05 29.41
CA ASP A 911 27.09 26.12 29.69
C ASP A 911 25.87 26.93 30.17
N ILE A 912 24.76 26.77 29.46
CA ILE A 912 23.55 27.57 29.66
C ILE A 912 22.57 26.80 30.54
N ARG A 913 22.04 27.47 31.56
CA ARG A 913 20.90 27.02 32.37
C ARG A 913 19.69 27.90 32.07
N ILE A 914 18.51 27.35 32.29
CA ILE A 914 17.24 28.08 32.14
C ILE A 914 16.60 28.20 33.51
N ARG A 915 16.44 29.43 33.98
CA ARG A 915 15.76 29.75 35.23
C ARG A 915 14.28 29.96 34.97
N ALA A 916 13.43 29.26 35.69
CA ALA A 916 11.98 29.42 35.68
C ALA A 916 11.55 30.17 36.95
N THR A 917 10.80 31.27 36.79
CA THR A 917 10.36 32.13 37.90
C THR A 917 8.87 32.35 37.85
N LYS A 918 8.16 31.96 38.91
CA LYS A 918 6.74 32.30 39.11
C LYS A 918 6.63 33.41 40.14
N THR A 919 6.29 34.60 39.66
CA THR A 919 5.94 35.74 40.52
C THR A 919 4.43 35.71 40.81
N PHE A 920 4.08 35.72 42.10
CA PHE A 920 2.70 35.74 42.58
C PHE A 920 2.19 37.17 42.75
N GLU A 921 0.88 37.37 42.60
CA GLU A 921 0.28 38.67 42.89
C GLU A 921 0.30 38.95 44.40
N LYS A 922 0.36 40.23 44.79
CA LYS A 922 0.34 40.63 46.22
C LYS A 922 -0.89 40.12 46.98
N SER A 923 -1.99 39.90 46.26
CA SER A 923 -3.25 39.30 46.73
C SER A 923 -3.08 37.83 47.16
N GLU A 924 -2.15 37.09 46.56
CA GLU A 924 -1.98 35.65 46.75
C GLU A 924 -1.10 35.27 47.96
N LYS A 925 -0.44 36.26 48.59
CA LYS A 925 0.38 36.12 49.83
C LYS A 925 1.40 34.97 49.79
N LYS A 926 1.97 34.67 48.62
CA LYS A 926 3.04 33.67 48.45
C LYS A 926 4.35 34.33 48.03
N ALA A 927 5.47 33.75 48.47
CA ALA A 927 6.81 34.16 48.02
C ALA A 927 7.04 33.67 46.58
N THR A 928 7.72 34.48 45.76
CA THR A 928 8.15 34.11 44.41
C THR A 928 8.85 32.75 44.42
N GLN A 929 8.44 31.86 43.53
CA GLN A 929 9.09 30.57 43.35
C GLN A 929 10.06 30.67 42.18
N THR A 930 11.30 30.24 42.41
CA THR A 930 12.36 30.24 41.39
C THR A 930 13.09 28.92 41.45
N ASP A 931 13.26 28.28 40.30
CA ASP A 931 14.10 27.09 40.16
C ASP A 931 14.75 27.04 38.77
N PHE A 932 15.67 26.12 38.55
CA PHE A 932 16.28 25.88 37.26
C PHE A 932 15.73 24.61 36.64
N LEU A 933 15.54 24.63 35.32
CA LEU A 933 15.34 23.39 34.57
C LEU A 933 16.52 22.46 34.82
N THR A 934 16.25 21.17 34.89
CA THR A 934 17.27 20.12 35.07
C THR A 934 18.19 20.02 33.86
N THR A 935 17.72 20.47 32.69
CA THR A 935 18.47 20.49 31.43
C THR A 935 19.54 21.58 31.44
N ILE A 936 20.80 21.18 31.18
CA ILE A 936 21.94 22.08 30.93
C ILE A 936 22.27 22.01 29.44
N LEU A 937 22.51 23.16 28.81
CA LEU A 937 22.78 23.27 27.37
C LEU A 937 24.21 23.77 27.11
N PRO A 938 25.16 22.87 26.76
CA PRO A 938 26.55 23.26 26.51
C PRO A 938 26.72 23.93 25.14
N LEU A 939 27.25 25.16 25.13
CA LEU A 939 27.51 25.95 23.93
C LEU A 939 29.02 26.21 23.80
N LYS A 940 29.59 25.85 22.66
CA LYS A 940 31.02 26.01 22.33
C LYS A 940 31.19 27.07 21.25
N VAL A 941 32.28 27.83 21.30
CA VAL A 941 32.48 29.00 20.43
C VAL A 941 33.83 28.91 19.72
N ARG A 942 33.81 28.91 18.38
CA ARG A 942 35.02 28.89 17.54
C ARG A 942 35.93 30.10 17.80
N ALA A 943 37.21 29.96 17.46
CA ALA A 943 38.17 31.06 17.57
C ALA A 943 37.79 32.27 16.68
N ASN A 944 38.15 33.47 17.11
CA ASN A 944 37.91 34.72 16.40
C ASN A 944 38.72 34.76 15.09
N PRO A 945 38.07 34.83 13.92
CA PRO A 945 38.77 34.92 12.63
C PRO A 945 39.34 36.31 12.34
N ALA A 946 38.87 37.36 13.01
CA ALA A 946 39.18 38.76 12.70
C ALA A 946 40.39 39.32 13.47
N VAL A 947 41.27 38.46 13.96
CA VAL A 947 42.46 38.88 14.72
C VAL A 947 43.46 39.56 13.78
N GLY A 948 43.93 40.76 14.15
CA GLY A 948 44.83 41.55 13.31
C GLY A 948 46.23 40.96 13.19
N ILE A 949 46.84 41.02 12.01
CA ILE A 949 48.23 40.61 11.80
C ILE A 949 49.11 41.71 11.19
N LEU A 950 50.35 41.79 11.67
CA LEU A 950 51.36 42.75 11.24
C LEU A 950 52.71 42.06 11.04
N VAL A 951 53.36 42.28 9.91
CA VAL A 951 54.73 41.80 9.67
C VAL A 951 55.71 42.94 9.94
N ALA A 952 56.63 42.75 10.89
CA ALA A 952 57.51 43.82 11.37
C ALA A 952 58.50 44.34 10.30
N LYS A 953 59.03 43.42 9.47
CA LYS A 953 59.90 43.74 8.32
C LYS A 953 59.43 42.93 7.11
N PRO A 954 58.71 43.54 6.15
CA PRO A 954 58.16 42.82 5.00
C PRO A 954 59.19 42.52 3.92
N ILE A 955 60.43 43.02 4.04
CA ILE A 955 61.58 42.67 3.20
C ILE A 955 62.67 42.09 4.10
N ILE A 956 63.08 40.87 3.83
CA ILE A 956 64.10 40.13 4.59
C ILE A 956 65.27 39.70 3.69
N ASP A 957 66.42 39.42 4.29
CA ASP A 957 67.56 38.87 3.56
C ASP A 957 67.32 37.40 3.18
N TYR A 958 68.03 36.91 2.16
CA TYR A 958 67.93 35.54 1.67
C TYR A 958 68.17 34.51 2.80
N SER A 959 67.30 33.50 2.90
CA SER A 959 67.27 32.51 4.00
C SER A 959 66.98 33.09 5.39
N GLY A 960 66.44 34.30 5.50
CA GLY A 960 66.00 34.90 6.76
C GLY A 960 64.58 34.49 7.18
N THR A 961 64.16 34.92 8.38
CA THR A 961 62.81 34.69 8.92
C THR A 961 62.04 36.01 9.09
N ALA A 962 60.72 36.00 8.89
CA ALA A 962 59.83 37.12 9.14
C ALA A 962 59.18 37.04 10.52
N SER A 963 59.07 38.18 11.21
CA SER A 963 58.37 38.31 12.49
C SER A 963 56.93 38.76 12.26
N ILE A 964 55.97 37.93 12.69
CA ILE A 964 54.52 38.10 12.48
C ILE A 964 53.85 38.36 13.82
N LYS A 965 53.38 39.58 14.03
CA LYS A 965 52.68 40.00 15.24
C LYS A 965 51.16 39.84 15.05
N ILE A 966 50.55 39.06 15.93
CA ILE A 966 49.11 38.89 16.10
C ILE A 966 48.66 39.89 17.17
N GLN A 967 47.72 40.76 16.83
CA GLN A 967 47.18 41.76 17.75
C GLN A 967 46.04 41.16 18.58
N SER A 968 46.10 41.25 19.90
CA SER A 968 45.03 40.75 20.79
C SER A 968 44.67 39.27 20.60
N SER A 969 45.65 38.37 20.66
CA SER A 969 45.45 36.91 20.60
C SER A 969 44.52 36.40 21.70
N GLN A 970 43.62 35.46 21.41
CA GLN A 970 42.77 34.84 22.43
C GLN A 970 43.57 33.85 23.28
N ALA A 971 43.46 33.97 24.61
CA ALA A 971 44.13 33.06 25.54
C ALA A 971 43.66 31.60 25.41
N SER A 972 42.41 31.37 24.97
CA SER A 972 41.81 30.05 24.73
C SER A 972 42.21 29.43 23.38
N THR A 973 43.00 30.11 22.55
CA THR A 973 43.29 29.74 21.16
C THR A 973 44.79 29.57 20.91
N ARG A 974 45.16 28.62 20.06
CA ARG A 974 46.53 28.42 19.55
C ARG A 974 46.64 28.91 18.10
N TYR A 975 47.73 29.57 17.76
CA TYR A 975 47.96 30.15 16.42
C TYR A 975 49.20 29.55 15.76
N GLN A 976 49.11 29.23 14.48
CA GLN A 976 50.23 28.75 13.67
C GLN A 976 50.34 29.48 12.34
N VAL A 977 51.56 29.56 11.81
CA VAL A 977 51.87 30.25 10.55
C VAL A 977 51.71 29.29 9.38
N LEU A 978 51.10 29.77 8.30
CA LEU A 978 51.04 29.11 7.02
C LEU A 978 51.75 29.95 5.95
N THR A 979 52.46 29.29 5.03
CA THR A 979 53.22 29.96 3.96
C THR A 979 52.84 29.43 2.58
N ARG A 980 52.87 30.31 1.57
CA ARG A 980 52.77 29.96 0.15
C ARG A 980 53.66 30.86 -0.69
N SER A 981 54.46 30.31 -1.59
CA SER A 981 55.31 31.13 -2.46
C SER A 981 54.51 31.92 -3.50
N ILE A 982 54.97 33.14 -3.83
CA ILE A 982 54.29 34.08 -4.73
C ILE A 982 54.68 33.80 -6.17
N ALA A 983 53.69 33.61 -7.06
CA ALA A 983 53.87 33.40 -8.50
C ALA A 983 54.06 34.70 -9.29
N ASP A 984 54.79 34.62 -10.42
CA ASP A 984 55.14 35.79 -11.24
C ASP A 984 53.89 36.53 -11.75
N HIS A 985 52.84 35.80 -12.11
CA HIS A 985 51.56 36.36 -12.55
C HIS A 985 50.75 37.00 -11.41
N GLU A 986 51.13 36.80 -10.15
CA GLU A 986 50.45 37.39 -8.99
C GLU A 986 50.97 38.79 -8.66
N PHE A 987 52.07 39.23 -9.28
CA PHE A 987 52.55 40.61 -9.16
C PHE A 987 51.73 41.55 -10.05
N ILE A 988 51.03 42.50 -9.43
CA ILE A 988 50.13 43.39 -10.17
C ILE A 988 50.91 44.61 -10.68
N ARG A 989 50.78 44.91 -11.98
CA ARG A 989 51.45 46.02 -12.67
C ARG A 989 50.40 46.98 -13.24
N GLY A 990 50.00 47.98 -12.47
CA GLY A 990 48.98 48.97 -12.87
C GLY A 990 48.00 49.32 -11.75
N ALA A 991 46.93 50.05 -12.08
CA ALA A 991 45.85 50.35 -11.14
C ALA A 991 44.94 49.12 -10.94
N VAL A 992 44.50 48.88 -9.71
CA VAL A 992 43.66 47.71 -9.32
C VAL A 992 42.44 48.19 -8.57
N ALA A 993 41.29 47.57 -8.85
CA ALA A 993 40.08 47.70 -8.05
C ALA A 993 39.97 46.50 -7.09
N GLY A 994 40.02 46.75 -5.78
CA GLY A 994 39.88 45.72 -4.73
C GLY A 994 40.96 45.79 -3.64
N PRO A 995 40.82 45.03 -2.54
CA PRO A 995 41.81 44.99 -1.47
C PRO A 995 43.07 44.24 -1.94
N VAL A 996 44.23 44.87 -1.73
CA VAL A 996 45.55 44.38 -2.16
C VAL A 996 46.55 44.44 -1.01
N LEU A 997 47.57 43.59 -1.07
CA LEU A 997 48.74 43.66 -0.19
C LEU A 997 49.80 44.54 -0.86
N SER A 998 50.26 45.57 -0.17
CA SER A 998 51.24 46.53 -0.68
C SER A 998 52.52 46.54 0.15
N ILE A 999 53.67 46.35 -0.48
CA ILE A 999 54.99 46.35 0.17
C ILE A 999 55.86 47.42 -0.48
N ALA A 1000 56.20 48.46 0.28
CA ALA A 1000 57.08 49.51 -0.19
C ALA A 1000 58.52 48.99 -0.35
N VAL A 1001 59.08 49.11 -1.55
CA VAL A 1001 60.48 48.79 -1.84
C VAL A 1001 61.29 50.09 -1.92
N PRO A 1002 62.39 50.25 -1.17
CA PRO A 1002 63.15 51.50 -1.17
C PRO A 1002 63.63 51.91 -2.56
N LYS A 1003 63.35 53.17 -2.96
CA LYS A 1003 63.75 53.77 -4.25
C LYS A 1003 63.22 53.03 -5.51
N GLN A 1004 62.23 52.15 -5.35
CA GLN A 1004 61.60 51.38 -6.42
C GLN A 1004 60.08 51.49 -6.33
N PRO A 1005 59.32 51.12 -7.38
CA PRO A 1005 57.87 51.05 -7.29
C PRO A 1005 57.40 50.10 -6.17
N THR A 1006 56.32 50.48 -5.47
CA THR A 1006 55.68 49.61 -4.46
C THR A 1006 55.23 48.30 -5.10
N VAL A 1007 55.54 47.18 -4.46
CA VAL A 1007 55.07 45.86 -4.88
C VAL A 1007 53.63 45.69 -4.42
N VAL A 1008 52.73 45.41 -5.37
CA VAL A 1008 51.30 45.22 -5.11
C VAL A 1008 50.92 43.79 -5.49
N LEU A 1009 50.22 43.11 -4.60
CA LEU A 1009 49.81 41.71 -4.70
C LEU A 1009 48.31 41.57 -4.38
N PRO A 1010 47.58 40.62 -5.00
CA PRO A 1010 46.22 40.33 -4.59
C PRO A 1010 46.21 39.65 -3.21
N ILE A 1011 45.07 39.72 -2.51
CA ILE A 1011 44.84 38.84 -1.35
C ILE A 1011 44.57 37.43 -1.89
N PRO A 1012 45.39 36.42 -1.54
CA PRO A 1012 45.23 35.10 -2.11
C PRO A 1012 44.11 34.30 -1.42
N SER A 1013 43.58 33.30 -2.11
CA SER A 1013 42.76 32.27 -1.44
C SER A 1013 43.62 31.41 -0.52
N MET A 1014 43.00 30.73 0.45
CA MET A 1014 43.70 29.77 1.33
C MET A 1014 44.28 28.55 0.61
N THR A 1015 43.97 28.35 -0.68
CA THR A 1015 44.47 27.25 -1.50
C THR A 1015 46.00 27.33 -1.66
N GLY A 1016 46.70 26.21 -1.42
CA GLY A 1016 48.16 26.10 -1.59
C GLY A 1016 48.99 26.62 -0.41
N PHE A 1017 48.35 27.06 0.69
CA PHE A 1017 49.06 27.36 1.93
C PHE A 1017 49.37 26.07 2.70
N ALA A 1018 50.62 25.92 3.13
CA ALA A 1018 51.06 24.81 3.97
C ALA A 1018 51.39 25.30 5.39
N VAL A 1019 51.14 24.46 6.39
CA VAL A 1019 51.54 24.71 7.78
C VAL A 1019 53.06 24.78 7.85
N ALA A 1020 53.56 25.89 8.35
CA ALA A 1020 54.98 26.24 8.31
C ALA A 1020 55.62 26.22 9.71
N THR A 1021 54.82 26.26 10.78
CA THR A 1021 55.29 26.30 12.17
C THR A 1021 54.37 25.49 13.08
N ASP A 1022 54.88 25.11 14.25
CA ASP A 1022 54.05 24.61 15.34
C ASP A 1022 53.09 25.68 15.87
N ALA A 1023 51.96 25.24 16.44
CA ALA A 1023 50.96 26.13 17.03
C ALA A 1023 51.40 26.65 18.40
N VAL A 1024 51.29 27.97 18.60
CA VAL A 1024 51.67 28.69 19.83
C VAL A 1024 50.42 29.20 20.54
N GLN A 1025 50.37 29.03 21.87
CA GLN A 1025 49.25 29.49 22.69
C GLN A 1025 49.15 31.02 22.71
N GLY A 1026 47.94 31.54 22.46
CA GLY A 1026 47.60 32.95 22.66
C GLY A 1026 47.66 33.36 24.13
N LYS A 1027 47.82 34.65 24.40
CA LYS A 1027 48.03 35.18 25.76
C LYS A 1027 47.00 36.23 26.19
N GLY A 1028 45.92 36.44 25.42
CA GLY A 1028 44.95 37.51 25.71
C GLY A 1028 45.44 38.91 25.30
N GLY A 1029 46.50 38.99 24.48
CA GLY A 1029 47.20 40.21 24.09
C GLY A 1029 48.09 39.97 22.87
N ASP A 1030 49.02 40.87 22.56
CA ASP A 1030 49.88 40.72 21.38
C ASP A 1030 50.76 39.47 21.45
N LEU A 1031 50.77 38.67 20.38
CA LEU A 1031 51.58 37.45 20.24
C LEU A 1031 52.48 37.57 19.00
N VAL A 1032 53.76 37.23 19.12
CA VAL A 1032 54.69 37.26 17.98
C VAL A 1032 55.05 35.83 17.57
N LEU A 1033 54.82 35.51 16.31
CA LEU A 1033 55.24 34.28 15.63
C LEU A 1033 56.40 34.58 14.67
N THR A 1034 57.14 33.54 14.26
CA THR A 1034 58.26 33.66 13.32
C THR A 1034 58.06 32.70 12.16
N SER A 1035 58.23 33.15 10.92
CA SER A 1035 58.16 32.28 9.74
C SER A 1035 59.34 31.30 9.70
N PRO A 1036 59.29 30.22 8.91
CA PRO A 1036 60.50 29.48 8.54
C PRO A 1036 61.47 30.36 7.75
N ASN A 1037 62.69 29.85 7.50
CA ASN A 1037 63.67 30.50 6.63
C ASN A 1037 63.12 30.56 5.19
N LEU A 1038 63.03 31.77 4.63
CA LEU A 1038 62.47 31.99 3.30
C LEU A 1038 63.57 32.30 2.28
N THR A 1039 63.57 31.58 1.17
CA THR A 1039 64.50 31.78 0.04
C THR A 1039 63.83 32.46 -1.16
N VAL A 1040 62.50 32.56 -1.15
CA VAL A 1040 61.67 33.18 -2.20
C VAL A 1040 60.57 34.04 -1.57
N ASP A 1041 59.88 34.87 -2.37
CA ASP A 1041 58.79 35.71 -1.86
C ASP A 1041 57.59 34.83 -1.49
N ASN A 1042 56.97 35.06 -0.32
CA ASN A 1042 55.88 34.24 0.20
C ASN A 1042 54.71 35.08 0.73
N PHE A 1043 53.49 34.58 0.55
CA PHE A 1043 52.33 34.95 1.35
C PHE A 1043 52.37 34.26 2.71
N ILE A 1044 51.86 34.94 3.73
CA ILE A 1044 51.74 34.50 5.12
C ILE A 1044 50.27 34.55 5.53
N ALA A 1045 49.74 33.43 6.01
CA ALA A 1045 48.42 33.33 6.62
C ALA A 1045 48.53 32.71 8.02
N LEU A 1046 47.48 32.80 8.83
CA LEU A 1046 47.42 32.18 10.15
C LEU A 1046 46.21 31.27 10.30
N GLN A 1047 46.38 30.19 11.05
CA GLN A 1047 45.29 29.33 11.50
C GLN A 1047 45.21 29.36 13.03
N ALA A 1048 44.00 29.51 13.53
CA ALA A 1048 43.62 29.57 14.93
C ALA A 1048 42.90 28.26 15.31
N ALA A 1049 43.32 27.61 16.38
CA ALA A 1049 42.74 26.36 16.87
C ALA A 1049 42.29 26.50 18.33
N LYS A 1050 41.09 26.02 18.67
CA LYS A 1050 40.53 26.04 20.02
C LYS A 1050 40.01 24.66 20.40
N THR A 1051 40.33 24.19 21.60
CA THR A 1051 39.91 22.88 22.13
C THR A 1051 38.72 23.04 23.08
N HIS A 1052 37.69 22.25 22.84
CA HIS A 1052 36.41 22.23 23.55
C HIS A 1052 36.22 20.90 24.29
N LEU A 1053 35.33 20.87 25.28
CA LEU A 1053 34.89 19.63 25.95
C LEU A 1053 33.47 19.28 25.50
N ASP A 1054 33.22 18.02 25.14
CA ASP A 1054 31.88 17.51 24.88
C ASP A 1054 31.11 17.17 26.18
N ASN A 1055 29.87 16.69 26.04
CA ASN A 1055 29.02 16.33 27.19
C ASN A 1055 29.58 15.18 28.05
N ASN A 1056 30.52 14.40 27.53
CA ASN A 1056 31.17 13.27 28.21
C ASN A 1056 32.60 13.62 28.70
N GLY A 1057 33.05 14.86 28.49
CA GLY A 1057 34.38 15.33 28.86
C GLY A 1057 35.48 15.04 27.83
N ALA A 1058 35.15 14.58 26.63
CA ALA A 1058 36.12 14.36 25.55
C ALA A 1058 36.52 15.69 24.89
N GLN A 1059 37.79 15.81 24.52
CA GLN A 1059 38.33 17.01 23.89
C GLN A 1059 38.10 17.02 22.37
N VAL A 1060 37.46 18.06 21.86
CA VAL A 1060 37.20 18.28 20.43
C VAL A 1060 37.81 19.61 20.01
N THR A 1061 38.66 19.62 18.98
CA THR A 1061 39.34 20.85 18.52
C THR A 1061 38.67 21.43 17.28
N SER A 1062 38.32 22.71 17.31
CA SER A 1062 37.89 23.47 16.14
C SER A 1062 39.02 24.35 15.60
N THR A 1063 39.11 24.47 14.27
CA THR A 1063 40.11 25.31 13.60
C THR A 1063 39.44 26.34 12.69
N VAL A 1064 39.96 27.57 12.70
CA VAL A 1064 39.49 28.69 11.89
C VAL A 1064 40.70 29.40 11.28
N ASN A 1065 40.64 29.73 9.98
CA ASN A 1065 41.68 30.56 9.36
C ASN A 1065 41.43 32.03 9.70
N VAL A 1066 42.50 32.75 10.06
CA VAL A 1066 42.44 34.20 10.31
C VAL A 1066 42.22 34.91 8.98
N SER A 1067 41.28 35.85 8.93
CA SER A 1067 40.82 36.49 7.69
C SER A 1067 41.87 37.40 7.05
N GLN A 1068 42.79 37.95 7.83
CA GLN A 1068 43.84 38.83 7.34
C GLN A 1068 45.08 38.01 6.91
N MET A 1069 45.72 38.43 5.82
CA MET A 1069 46.97 37.83 5.30
C MET A 1069 48.06 38.90 5.15
N ALA A 1070 49.32 38.46 5.03
CA ALA A 1070 50.46 39.32 4.76
C ALA A 1070 51.35 38.73 3.65
N ALA A 1071 52.29 39.51 3.13
CA ALA A 1071 53.30 39.04 2.19
C ALA A 1071 54.70 39.47 2.66
N VAL A 1072 55.69 38.66 2.34
CA VAL A 1072 57.11 38.85 2.68
C VAL A 1072 57.94 38.70 1.42
N LEU A 1073 58.74 39.72 1.10
CA LEU A 1073 59.70 39.72 0.01
C LEU A 1073 61.10 39.37 0.51
N VAL A 1074 61.86 38.64 -0.30
CA VAL A 1074 63.19 38.16 0.02
C VAL A 1074 64.20 38.81 -0.92
N ARG A 1075 65.26 39.41 -0.35
CA ARG A 1075 66.38 39.97 -1.12
C ARG A 1075 67.10 38.88 -1.91
N PRO A 1076 67.72 39.21 -3.06
CA PRO A 1076 68.60 38.27 -3.75
C PRO A 1076 69.71 37.77 -2.82
N ASP A 1077 70.25 36.60 -3.12
CA ASP A 1077 71.41 36.06 -2.41
C ASP A 1077 72.59 37.04 -2.53
N ALA A 1078 73.18 37.41 -1.39
CA ALA A 1078 74.32 38.31 -1.31
C ALA A 1078 75.66 37.60 -1.58
N ASN A 1079 75.64 36.27 -1.71
CA ASN A 1079 76.79 35.43 -1.95
C ASN A 1079 76.57 34.40 -3.09
N PRO A 1080 76.09 34.81 -4.27
CA PRO A 1080 75.83 33.88 -5.37
C PRO A 1080 77.16 33.33 -5.91
N ALA A 1081 77.11 32.13 -6.49
CA ALA A 1081 78.26 31.44 -7.08
C ALA A 1081 78.63 31.97 -8.49
N LEU A 1082 78.62 33.30 -8.67
CA LEU A 1082 78.89 33.94 -9.95
C LEU A 1082 80.30 33.64 -10.47
N GLN A 1083 80.42 33.26 -11.73
CA GLN A 1083 81.68 32.97 -12.42
C GLN A 1083 81.75 33.64 -13.79
N PHE A 1084 82.96 34.07 -14.17
CA PHE A 1084 83.32 34.64 -15.48
C PHE A 1084 84.15 33.64 -16.28
N LYS A 1085 83.83 33.54 -17.57
CA LYS A 1085 84.62 32.79 -18.54
C LYS A 1085 84.93 33.70 -19.72
N ALA A 1086 86.20 34.07 -19.85
CA ALA A 1086 86.70 34.95 -20.91
C ALA A 1086 88.18 34.67 -21.19
N SER A 1087 88.62 34.99 -22.41
CA SER A 1087 90.05 35.02 -22.76
C SER A 1087 90.70 36.25 -22.12
N VAL A 1088 91.90 36.09 -21.55
CA VAL A 1088 92.67 37.20 -20.96
C VAL A 1088 93.87 37.51 -21.86
N ALA A 1089 93.99 38.76 -22.29
CA ALA A 1089 95.14 39.28 -23.03
C ALA A 1089 95.59 40.61 -22.40
N ASP A 1090 96.90 40.80 -22.20
CA ASP A 1090 97.49 41.98 -21.54
C ASP A 1090 96.85 42.34 -20.18
N SER A 1091 96.56 41.33 -19.36
CA SER A 1091 95.87 41.47 -18.05
C SER A 1091 94.43 42.01 -18.11
N LEU A 1092 93.83 42.10 -19.31
CA LEU A 1092 92.46 42.53 -19.56
C LEU A 1092 91.61 41.35 -20.07
N LEU A 1093 90.39 41.21 -19.55
CA LEU A 1093 89.38 40.29 -20.06
C LEU A 1093 88.90 40.79 -21.42
N GLN A 1094 88.92 39.91 -22.40
CA GLN A 1094 88.44 40.15 -23.76
C GLN A 1094 86.96 39.79 -23.87
N ALA A 1095 86.18 40.66 -24.53
CA ALA A 1095 84.75 40.42 -24.77
C ALA A 1095 84.53 39.41 -25.92
N PRO A 1096 83.42 38.64 -25.91
CA PRO A 1096 82.38 38.58 -24.88
C PRO A 1096 82.79 37.76 -23.64
N ILE A 1097 82.39 38.22 -22.44
CA ILE A 1097 82.63 37.53 -21.16
C ILE A 1097 81.38 36.72 -20.79
N GLN A 1098 81.46 35.40 -20.75
CA GLN A 1098 80.34 34.56 -20.32
C GLN A 1098 80.18 34.58 -18.80
N VAL A 1099 78.95 34.77 -18.32
CA VAL A 1099 78.65 34.82 -16.88
C VAL A 1099 77.75 33.62 -16.51
N SER A 1100 78.13 32.89 -15.47
CA SER A 1100 77.38 31.74 -14.97
C SER A 1100 77.21 31.77 -13.44
N GLY A 1101 76.36 30.91 -12.87
CA GLY A 1101 76.19 30.75 -11.42
C GLY A 1101 75.36 31.84 -10.70
N GLY A 1102 74.57 32.62 -11.45
CA GLY A 1102 73.63 33.59 -10.89
C GLY A 1102 72.30 32.97 -10.46
N GLN A 1103 71.59 33.67 -9.58
CA GLN A 1103 70.27 33.29 -9.10
C GLN A 1103 69.20 33.52 -10.18
N ALA A 1104 68.34 32.53 -10.41
CA ALA A 1104 67.24 32.64 -11.36
C ALA A 1104 66.28 33.80 -11.04
N GLY A 1105 65.89 34.57 -12.06
CA GLY A 1105 64.99 35.73 -11.92
C GLY A 1105 65.67 37.00 -11.39
N VAL A 1106 67.01 37.05 -11.42
CA VAL A 1106 67.81 38.18 -10.91
C VAL A 1106 68.68 38.77 -12.02
N PHE A 1107 68.71 40.10 -12.06
CA PHE A 1107 69.65 40.89 -12.89
C PHE A 1107 70.91 41.21 -12.08
N TYR A 1108 72.07 41.10 -12.73
CA TYR A 1108 73.37 41.46 -12.17
C TYR A 1108 74.01 42.59 -12.99
N GLU A 1109 74.20 43.73 -12.35
CA GLU A 1109 74.93 44.89 -12.90
C GLU A 1109 76.33 44.95 -12.29
N PHE A 1110 77.35 45.09 -13.13
CA PHE A 1110 78.76 45.06 -12.73
C PHE A 1110 79.37 46.46 -12.88
N THR A 1111 79.91 47.01 -11.80
CA THR A 1111 80.56 48.33 -11.80
C THR A 1111 81.98 48.22 -11.28
N THR A 1112 82.95 48.74 -12.02
CA THR A 1112 84.35 48.75 -11.58
C THR A 1112 84.52 49.81 -10.50
N LEU A 1113 85.03 49.42 -9.32
CA LEU A 1113 85.12 50.31 -8.15
C LEU A 1113 86.14 51.45 -8.30
N GLY A 1114 87.16 51.26 -9.15
CA GLY A 1114 88.23 52.25 -9.35
C GLY A 1114 87.81 53.50 -10.13
N ASP A 1115 87.04 53.33 -11.21
CA ASP A 1115 86.61 54.42 -12.11
C ASP A 1115 85.09 54.66 -12.07
N GLY A 1116 84.33 53.83 -11.35
CA GLY A 1116 82.87 53.93 -11.24
C GLY A 1116 82.13 53.58 -12.53
N LYS A 1117 82.82 53.03 -13.55
CA LYS A 1117 82.23 52.74 -14.85
C LYS A 1117 81.41 51.44 -14.78
N VAL A 1118 80.14 51.53 -15.15
CA VAL A 1118 79.26 50.38 -15.35
C VAL A 1118 79.75 49.60 -16.58
N GLN A 1119 79.91 48.30 -16.41
CA GLN A 1119 80.39 47.40 -17.45
C GLN A 1119 79.18 46.80 -18.17
N GLY A 1120 79.01 47.15 -19.44
CA GLY A 1120 77.96 46.60 -20.30
C GLY A 1120 76.52 46.79 -19.78
N LEU A 1121 75.62 45.97 -20.31
CA LEU A 1121 74.23 45.88 -19.83
C LEU A 1121 74.12 44.84 -18.69
N PRO A 1122 73.12 44.98 -17.79
CA PRO A 1122 72.88 44.00 -16.74
C PRO A 1122 72.63 42.59 -17.29
N VAL A 1123 73.28 41.61 -16.69
CA VAL A 1123 73.23 40.19 -17.04
C VAL A 1123 72.03 39.56 -16.32
N TYR A 1124 71.11 38.94 -17.08
CA TYR A 1124 69.91 38.32 -16.53
C TYR A 1124 70.01 36.80 -16.52
N PHE A 1125 69.70 36.18 -15.38
CA PHE A 1125 69.57 34.73 -15.27
C PHE A 1125 68.11 34.33 -15.39
N HIS A 1126 67.76 33.67 -16.49
CA HIS A 1126 66.39 33.27 -16.78
C HIS A 1126 65.85 32.30 -15.73
N GLN A 1127 64.61 32.54 -15.31
CA GLN A 1127 63.85 31.62 -14.47
C GLN A 1127 63.05 30.66 -15.35
N LEU A 1128 63.11 29.36 -15.05
CA LEU A 1128 62.39 28.30 -15.74
C LEU A 1128 60.93 28.18 -15.24
N ASP A 1129 60.14 27.33 -15.88
CA ASP A 1129 58.76 27.06 -15.50
C ASP A 1129 58.68 26.52 -14.06
N ARG A 1130 57.65 26.94 -13.32
CA ARG A 1130 57.48 26.64 -11.89
C ARG A 1130 56.85 25.28 -11.61
N ALA A 1131 56.04 24.77 -12.54
CA ALA A 1131 55.49 23.43 -12.47
C ALA A 1131 56.49 22.39 -13.01
N ASP A 1132 57.32 22.78 -13.98
CA ASP A 1132 58.39 21.95 -14.53
C ASP A 1132 59.69 22.74 -14.72
N ASN A 1133 60.64 22.55 -13.79
CA ASN A 1133 61.93 23.24 -13.79
C ASN A 1133 62.89 22.83 -14.93
N THR A 1134 62.45 21.98 -15.86
CA THR A 1134 63.20 21.59 -17.07
C THR A 1134 62.74 22.34 -18.33
N GLN A 1135 61.65 23.11 -18.24
CA GLN A 1135 61.07 23.83 -19.37
C GLN A 1135 61.28 25.35 -19.25
N ASN A 1136 61.42 26.01 -20.39
CA ASN A 1136 61.33 27.47 -20.47
C ASN A 1136 59.91 27.95 -20.15
N LYS A 1137 59.81 29.17 -19.61
CA LYS A 1137 58.53 29.86 -19.44
C LYS A 1137 57.81 29.97 -20.80
N GLY A 1138 56.58 29.48 -20.89
CA GLY A 1138 55.74 29.67 -22.07
C GLY A 1138 55.30 31.13 -22.27
N LEU A 1139 54.80 31.49 -23.45
CA LEU A 1139 54.35 32.85 -23.80
C LEU A 1139 53.35 33.46 -22.79
N GLY A 1140 52.52 32.64 -22.16
CA GLY A 1140 51.57 33.08 -21.13
C GLY A 1140 52.18 33.38 -19.75
N GLN A 1141 53.47 33.09 -19.55
CA GLN A 1141 54.20 33.32 -18.30
C GLN A 1141 55.32 34.37 -18.44
N LEU A 1142 55.60 34.83 -19.67
CA LEU A 1142 56.63 35.83 -19.95
C LEU A 1142 56.06 37.24 -19.83
N GLN A 1143 56.78 38.13 -19.13
CA GLN A 1143 56.40 39.53 -19.03
C GLN A 1143 57.38 40.44 -19.80
N ILE A 1144 56.85 41.27 -20.72
CA ILE A 1144 57.63 42.28 -21.46
C ILE A 1144 58.23 43.29 -20.48
N GLY A 1145 59.54 43.54 -20.59
CA GLY A 1145 60.30 44.44 -19.70
C GLY A 1145 60.80 43.79 -18.41
N VAL A 1146 60.62 42.46 -18.25
CA VAL A 1146 61.06 41.69 -17.07
C VAL A 1146 61.78 40.42 -17.47
N ASP A 1147 61.15 39.58 -18.30
CA ASP A 1147 61.68 38.26 -18.69
C ASP A 1147 62.26 38.24 -20.13
N MET A 1148 62.05 39.32 -20.91
CA MET A 1148 62.53 39.44 -22.30
C MET A 1148 63.89 40.14 -22.37
N VAL A 1149 64.96 39.36 -22.50
CA VAL A 1149 66.33 39.84 -22.78
C VAL A 1149 66.81 39.20 -24.09
N ILE A 1150 67.27 40.01 -25.05
CA ILE A 1150 67.68 39.56 -26.39
C ILE A 1150 69.21 39.48 -26.46
N SER A 1151 69.75 38.30 -26.80
CA SER A 1151 71.19 38.10 -27.06
C SER A 1151 71.57 38.56 -28.48
N PRO A 1152 72.72 39.22 -28.69
CA PRO A 1152 73.12 39.73 -30.01
C PRO A 1152 73.65 38.68 -31.02
N ALA A 1153 73.78 37.40 -30.66
CA ALA A 1153 74.27 36.36 -31.58
C ALA A 1153 73.16 35.79 -32.50
N LEU A 1154 73.45 35.63 -33.80
CA LEU A 1154 72.57 34.98 -34.77
C LEU A 1154 72.46 33.47 -34.48
N LEU A 1155 71.25 33.02 -34.15
CA LEU A 1155 70.85 31.67 -33.67
C LEU A 1155 70.33 30.62 -34.73
N PRO A 1156 70.72 30.55 -36.02
CA PRO A 1156 70.08 29.59 -36.93
C PRO A 1156 70.38 28.10 -36.69
N GLU A 1157 71.56 27.72 -36.17
CA GLU A 1157 71.96 26.30 -36.16
C GLU A 1157 71.44 25.50 -34.95
N ARG A 1158 71.34 26.10 -33.76
CA ARG A 1158 70.80 25.43 -32.56
C ARG A 1158 69.30 25.15 -32.65
N VAL A 1159 68.56 26.10 -33.24
CA VAL A 1159 67.10 25.98 -33.44
C VAL A 1159 66.76 24.92 -34.50
N LYS A 1160 67.64 24.70 -35.48
CA LYS A 1160 67.46 23.65 -36.50
C LYS A 1160 67.71 22.23 -35.99
N ALA A 1161 68.50 22.07 -34.92
CA ALA A 1161 68.93 20.76 -34.43
C ALA A 1161 68.03 20.14 -33.33
N ASN A 1162 67.08 20.89 -32.77
CA ASN A 1162 66.23 20.40 -31.68
C ASN A 1162 64.74 20.73 -31.92
N PRO A 1163 63.86 19.74 -32.14
CA PRO A 1163 62.44 19.98 -32.39
C PRO A 1163 61.65 20.41 -31.14
N ASN A 1164 62.21 20.26 -29.93
CA ASN A 1164 61.58 20.73 -28.70
C ASN A 1164 62.20 22.05 -28.21
N LEU A 1165 61.63 23.17 -28.64
CA LEU A 1165 62.08 24.52 -28.26
C LEU A 1165 61.81 24.85 -26.78
N ALA A 1166 60.83 24.21 -26.14
CA ALA A 1166 60.48 24.49 -24.75
C ALA A 1166 61.53 23.94 -23.77
N GLY A 1167 62.13 22.79 -24.08
CA GLY A 1167 63.21 22.18 -23.29
C GLY A 1167 64.62 22.66 -23.65
N LEU A 1168 64.76 23.67 -24.51
CA LEU A 1168 66.07 24.20 -24.89
C LEU A 1168 66.59 25.10 -23.76
N PRO A 1169 67.72 24.78 -23.08
CA PRO A 1169 68.19 25.61 -21.97
C PRO A 1169 68.52 27.03 -22.46
N PRO A 1170 68.21 28.07 -21.66
CA PRO A 1170 68.53 29.45 -22.02
C PRO A 1170 70.04 29.62 -22.19
N GLU A 1171 70.46 30.44 -23.15
CA GLU A 1171 71.88 30.72 -23.33
C GLU A 1171 72.47 31.38 -22.10
N GLN A 1172 73.74 31.07 -21.81
CA GLN A 1172 74.44 31.74 -20.73
C GLN A 1172 74.59 33.22 -21.09
N PRO A 1173 74.22 34.14 -20.19
CA PRO A 1173 74.23 35.56 -20.50
C PRO A 1173 75.68 36.06 -20.64
N GLU A 1174 75.91 36.89 -21.65
CA GLU A 1174 77.22 37.46 -21.96
C GLU A 1174 77.29 38.93 -21.55
N LEU A 1175 78.41 39.31 -20.94
CA LEU A 1175 78.74 40.67 -20.58
C LEU A 1175 79.61 41.28 -21.69
N SER A 1176 79.04 42.21 -22.45
CA SER A 1176 79.75 43.02 -23.45
C SER A 1176 80.40 44.22 -22.77
N ALA A 1177 81.70 44.15 -22.49
CA ALA A 1177 82.46 45.28 -21.95
C ALA A 1177 83.10 46.09 -23.10
N ASP A 1178 82.77 47.38 -23.22
CA ASP A 1178 83.25 48.27 -24.30
C ASP A 1178 84.76 48.59 -24.23
N ALA A 1179 85.40 48.30 -23.10
CA ALA A 1179 86.86 48.32 -22.91
C ALA A 1179 87.21 47.19 -21.94
N GLY A 1180 88.26 46.40 -22.22
CA GLY A 1180 88.57 45.20 -21.42
C GLY A 1180 88.64 45.47 -19.91
N ILE A 1181 88.15 44.51 -19.10
CA ILE A 1181 88.14 44.60 -17.63
C ILE A 1181 89.46 44.06 -17.10
N LYS A 1182 90.15 44.76 -16.19
CA LYS A 1182 91.39 44.21 -15.60
C LYS A 1182 91.12 42.95 -14.77
N SER A 1183 91.98 41.95 -14.94
CA SER A 1183 91.90 40.63 -14.28
C SER A 1183 92.04 40.67 -12.75
N ASP A 1184 92.52 41.78 -12.17
CA ASP A 1184 92.65 42.04 -10.74
C ASP A 1184 91.66 43.09 -10.20
N ALA A 1185 90.76 43.63 -11.04
CA ALA A 1185 89.82 44.67 -10.63
C ALA A 1185 88.84 44.17 -9.54
N GLU A 1186 88.44 45.08 -8.67
CA GLU A 1186 87.33 44.85 -7.74
C GLU A 1186 86.03 45.40 -8.36
N LEU A 1187 85.01 44.54 -8.44
CA LEU A 1187 83.69 44.87 -8.96
C LEU A 1187 82.70 45.02 -7.81
N SER A 1188 81.92 46.10 -7.87
CA SER A 1188 80.67 46.24 -7.14
C SER A 1188 79.57 45.62 -7.98
N ILE A 1189 78.95 44.55 -7.47
CA ILE A 1189 77.90 43.81 -8.15
C ILE A 1189 76.57 44.15 -7.48
N ARG A 1190 75.66 44.71 -8.27
CA ARG A 1190 74.29 45.00 -7.84
C ARG A 1190 73.37 43.90 -8.37
N ALA A 1191 72.84 43.09 -7.48
CA ALA A 1191 71.87 42.04 -7.78
C ALA A 1191 70.45 42.56 -7.53
N ILE A 1192 69.58 42.51 -8.54
CA ILE A 1192 68.24 43.08 -8.52
C ILE A 1192 67.23 42.00 -8.93
N LYS A 1193 66.26 41.70 -8.06
CA LYS A 1193 65.18 40.75 -8.39
C LYS A 1193 64.26 41.33 -9.45
N ALA A 1194 63.99 40.58 -10.51
CA ALA A 1194 63.27 41.08 -11.69
C ALA A 1194 61.82 41.52 -11.39
N GLN A 1195 61.11 40.74 -10.56
CA GLN A 1195 59.70 41.01 -10.24
C GLN A 1195 59.52 42.16 -9.24
N THR A 1196 60.30 42.18 -8.16
CA THR A 1196 60.09 43.11 -7.04
C THR A 1196 61.04 44.31 -7.03
N ARG A 1197 62.10 44.28 -7.84
CA ARG A 1197 63.21 45.24 -7.83
C ARG A 1197 63.94 45.36 -6.50
N VAL A 1198 63.70 44.44 -5.56
CA VAL A 1198 64.47 44.34 -4.33
C VAL A 1198 65.91 44.00 -4.68
N GLU A 1199 66.84 44.74 -4.11
CA GLU A 1199 68.25 44.66 -4.47
C GLU A 1199 69.17 44.41 -3.28
N VAL A 1200 70.33 43.86 -3.60
CA VAL A 1200 71.48 43.74 -2.70
C VAL A 1200 72.75 44.08 -3.49
N ILE A 1201 73.71 44.72 -2.82
CA ILE A 1201 75.00 45.09 -3.40
C ILE A 1201 76.09 44.34 -2.64
N PHE A 1202 76.97 43.66 -3.36
CA PHE A 1202 78.13 42.96 -2.80
C PHE A 1202 79.35 43.14 -3.69
N LYS A 1203 80.54 42.85 -3.16
CA LYS A 1203 81.82 43.05 -3.86
C LYS A 1203 82.49 41.73 -4.19
N ARG A 1204 83.14 41.67 -5.36
CA ARG A 1204 83.95 40.54 -5.82
C ARG A 1204 85.15 41.02 -6.62
N THR A 1205 86.30 40.37 -6.45
CA THR A 1205 87.45 40.57 -7.34
C THR A 1205 87.27 39.76 -8.61
N VAL A 1206 87.70 40.29 -9.75
CA VAL A 1206 87.63 39.58 -11.04
C VAL A 1206 88.38 38.25 -11.00
N SER A 1207 89.49 38.17 -10.27
CA SER A 1207 90.23 36.92 -10.08
C SER A 1207 89.42 35.85 -9.34
N LYS A 1208 88.50 36.23 -8.44
CA LYS A 1208 87.57 35.31 -7.78
C LYS A 1208 86.39 34.90 -8.66
N LEU A 1209 86.04 35.72 -9.66
CA LEU A 1209 85.01 35.38 -10.64
C LEU A 1209 85.58 34.45 -11.73
N LEU A 1210 86.86 34.57 -12.06
CA LEU A 1210 87.55 33.69 -13.03
C LEU A 1210 87.93 32.30 -12.46
N ALA A 1211 87.96 32.15 -11.13
CA ALA A 1211 88.26 30.91 -10.43
C ALA A 1211 87.00 30.07 -10.22
#